data_AF-A0A5C6FQC1-F1
#
_entry.id   AF-A0A5C6FQC1-F1
#
_cell.length_a   1.000
_cell.length_b   1.000
_cell.length_c   1.000
_cell.angle_alpha   90.00
_cell.angle_beta   90.00
_cell.angle_gamma   90.00
#
_symmetry.space_group_name_H-M   'P 1'
#
loop_
_entity.id
_entity.type
_entity.pdbx_description
1 polymer ?
#
loop_
_entity_poly.entity_id
_entity_poly.type
_entity_poly.pdbx_seq_one_letter_code
_entity_poly.pdbx_strand_id
1 'polypeptide(L)'
;MPKFRPNPRSFALRRRVLLALAASLMAVLCASVPAQVTAQNFVIPTGPQPRHTGTATSGSLAQGAVRQASSGVVRQPGAGAATSPTASAPQVRLAAARMQATETATSDPAEDAAPLLDAEELTNEEAITTAIANVKESDIDDDLRERILKILATAQSAYKDRRSDSEKQSSYEKTLSTIGFDTADARRQVEAKEPSPVERPDSRFLSLEQLRQELANQDAVVEAARQKLQAINQEISQRQPRRAALPQLIAEAKQQLADLQSKGDAKPVDDENGDVAEALQAQREAQIAATEQRIKTLENELKAIEAEADLLPLNRTLAERELARATQLQQYWAEAVRQSKEARTRSDLRQYRDSLSETEAEESAILKSEDSWIEILSETERVRRRLTEEEAKAEEITRLLNEKIETIERDLESEGRIRPSLGVELQLLQGRLPDPGSLASEIRRVRTRIDQLRAEKAELQIQTQWNSSSGSSLWSGSIPKSQISETEQRLLDRFIADIDTDIDLHLRTQRQLETQQNNLDELRHLINRHVLWIRNRSPLSMRDFPTAWNSLIRIMHPYTLGQVLTAFWVGMKKQPHLPALLILALLSMIFAGTRLRRRMTALAKKARAWNTTSLVPTLSAILITVALALPVFILLYFIGEAIEKSESSDRLIQAYAQGFKVAAYFILPLELMRQVLRPQGLAIAHFNSDEPSVEQLRKGLRILIDVGLPILLLWTVCQQIGNPQVEGSLGRGLFIAGMFLASVFFWDCFHPKHGIFTTRMQHYPDSWLSRLRMFWFPLIVATPFILCTISLLGYQYAALSLAECGYGTIWLIVIAFVVSGFLWRWLLLQRRRVAYALYKEKRDETDRVNVEGFDIEQEDNLPAAEISAQTTRMMQAIIWLSVIVGLVLVWAPVLPAVEFLNRFELWSVSVNNPDGTVEVRWITLANVVLAIPVVVLTWVIVRNLPGLVEGLLLERLPIDKAARYAITSVGTYALAAFGIFMSCQTLGLRWDSIQWLVAALGVGLGFGLQEIFANFISGIILLFEQPIRVGDIVTLGDTTGVVSRIRIRATTITNWDRQELVVPNKDLVTGRLINWTLTDSTNRVVMNIGIAYGSDTRRACELLKEICDQHENISEDPGPIVTFEGFGDSTLNLVLRCYLSTLDVRLTTIHELHTAINDRFNAEGIEIAFPQRDLHIRSFPPGMTLPAMPPTAGGSETAAS
;
A
#
# COMPACT_ATOMS: atom_id res chain seq x y z
N MET A 1 3.93 -34.68 -36.28
CA MET A 1 2.54 -34.36 -35.88
C MET A 1 1.81 -33.68 -37.04
N PRO A 2 0.56 -34.06 -37.38
CA PRO A 2 -0.29 -33.30 -38.30
C PRO A 2 -0.89 -32.06 -37.60
N LYS A 3 -1.17 -30.98 -38.36
CA LYS A 3 -1.65 -29.69 -37.82
C LYS A 3 -3.15 -29.70 -37.51
N PHE A 4 -3.53 -29.91 -36.26
CA PHE A 4 -4.91 -29.67 -35.80
C PHE A 4 -5.20 -28.16 -35.66
N ARG A 5 -6.08 -27.60 -36.50
CA ARG A 5 -6.66 -26.26 -36.30
C ARG A 5 -7.74 -26.33 -35.21
N PRO A 6 -7.74 -25.46 -34.17
CA PRO A 6 -8.75 -25.48 -33.12
C PRO A 6 -10.11 -24.95 -33.61
N ASN A 7 -11.19 -25.64 -33.28
CA ASN A 7 -12.55 -25.27 -33.70
C ASN A 7 -13.07 -24.05 -32.89
N PRO A 8 -13.39 -22.91 -33.52
CA PRO A 8 -13.66 -21.64 -32.83
C PRO A 8 -14.89 -21.68 -31.91
N ARG A 9 -15.89 -22.53 -32.21
CA ARG A 9 -17.08 -22.69 -31.33
C ARG A 9 -16.71 -23.16 -29.92
N SER A 10 -15.63 -23.93 -29.78
CA SER A 10 -15.14 -24.39 -28.47
C SER A 10 -14.56 -23.26 -27.61
N PHE A 11 -13.94 -22.25 -28.23
CA PHE A 11 -13.30 -21.13 -27.53
C PHE A 11 -14.36 -20.13 -27.03
N ALA A 12 -15.38 -19.85 -27.86
CA ALA A 12 -16.54 -19.05 -27.45
C ALA A 12 -17.29 -19.69 -26.27
N LEU A 13 -17.47 -21.01 -26.28
CA LEU A 13 -18.13 -21.73 -25.18
C LEU A 13 -17.28 -21.67 -23.89
N ARG A 14 -15.95 -21.87 -23.98
CA ARG A 14 -15.04 -21.74 -22.83
C ARG A 14 -15.05 -20.32 -22.25
N ARG A 15 -15.02 -19.27 -23.09
CA ARG A 15 -15.09 -17.87 -22.63
C ARG A 15 -16.43 -17.55 -21.96
N ARG A 16 -17.56 -18.03 -22.51
CA ARG A 16 -18.89 -17.89 -21.90
C ARG A 16 -19.01 -18.66 -20.58
N VAL A 17 -18.45 -19.86 -20.47
CA VAL A 17 -18.45 -20.64 -19.21
C VAL A 17 -17.56 -19.98 -18.14
N LEU A 18 -16.40 -19.43 -18.51
CA LEU A 18 -15.55 -18.65 -17.58
C LEU A 18 -16.23 -17.36 -17.12
N LEU A 19 -16.87 -16.60 -18.02
CA LEU A 19 -17.64 -15.41 -17.67
C LEU A 19 -18.86 -15.75 -16.81
N ALA A 20 -19.57 -16.86 -17.10
CA ALA A 20 -20.69 -17.32 -16.28
C ALA A 20 -20.25 -17.83 -14.89
N LEU A 21 -19.07 -18.46 -14.79
CA LEU A 21 -18.47 -18.84 -13.50
C LEU A 21 -18.03 -17.61 -12.70
N ALA A 22 -17.39 -16.62 -13.34
CA ALA A 22 -17.04 -15.36 -12.70
C ALA A 22 -18.28 -14.60 -12.22
N ALA A 23 -19.32 -14.48 -13.07
CA ALA A 23 -20.59 -13.86 -12.71
C ALA A 23 -21.33 -14.64 -11.61
N SER A 24 -21.23 -15.98 -11.59
CA SER A 24 -21.80 -16.80 -10.50
C SER A 24 -21.02 -16.65 -9.20
N LEU A 25 -19.69 -16.54 -9.24
CA LEU A 25 -18.88 -16.24 -8.06
C LEU A 25 -19.26 -14.86 -7.50
N MET A 26 -19.30 -13.83 -8.35
CA MET A 26 -19.73 -12.48 -7.98
C MET A 26 -21.14 -12.48 -7.41
N ALA A 27 -22.10 -13.17 -8.03
CA ALA A 27 -23.48 -13.25 -7.53
C ALA A 27 -23.57 -13.96 -6.17
N VAL A 28 -22.80 -15.02 -5.93
CA VAL A 28 -22.76 -15.71 -4.62
C VAL A 28 -22.06 -14.88 -3.55
N LEU A 29 -21.01 -14.12 -3.90
CA LEU A 29 -20.34 -13.19 -2.99
C LEU A 29 -21.26 -12.01 -2.64
N CYS A 30 -21.95 -11.39 -3.60
CA CYS A 30 -22.89 -10.30 -3.34
C CYS A 30 -24.15 -10.76 -2.59
N ALA A 31 -24.58 -12.02 -2.72
CA ALA A 31 -25.78 -12.55 -2.06
C ALA A 31 -25.56 -13.08 -0.63
N SER A 32 -24.34 -13.01 -0.09
CA SER A 32 -23.99 -13.56 1.23
C SER A 32 -23.60 -12.50 2.28
N VAL A 33 -23.68 -11.20 1.94
CA VAL A 33 -23.42 -10.08 2.87
C VAL A 33 -24.75 -9.38 3.22
N PRO A 34 -25.07 -9.13 4.50
CA PRO A 34 -26.26 -8.36 4.87
C PRO A 34 -26.14 -6.90 4.42
N ALA A 35 -27.28 -6.29 4.06
CA ALA A 35 -27.35 -5.02 3.33
C ALA A 35 -26.85 -3.76 4.07
N GLN A 36 -26.28 -3.90 5.28
CA GLN A 36 -25.70 -2.79 6.06
C GLN A 36 -24.19 -2.58 5.83
N VAL A 37 -23.51 -3.44 5.05
CA VAL A 37 -22.04 -3.40 4.88
C VAL A 37 -21.61 -3.10 3.44
N THR A 38 -22.47 -3.34 2.44
CA THR A 38 -22.12 -3.27 1.00
C THR A 38 -22.07 -1.85 0.41
N ALA A 39 -22.24 -0.79 1.20
CA ALA A 39 -22.23 0.59 0.71
C ALA A 39 -20.81 1.19 0.52
N GLN A 40 -19.79 0.73 1.28
CA GLN A 40 -18.65 1.59 1.60
C GLN A 40 -17.31 1.28 0.88
N ASN A 41 -17.09 0.08 0.30
CA ASN A 41 -15.78 -0.27 -0.28
C ASN A 41 -15.85 -1.27 -1.46
N PHE A 42 -16.13 -0.81 -2.68
CA PHE A 42 -15.59 -1.39 -3.93
C PHE A 42 -15.86 -0.48 -5.14
N VAL A 43 -14.82 0.22 -5.65
CA VAL A 43 -14.84 0.89 -6.95
C VAL A 43 -13.73 0.30 -7.82
N ILE A 44 -14.10 -0.41 -8.88
CA ILE A 44 -13.15 -0.95 -9.86
C ILE A 44 -13.09 0.04 -11.03
N PRO A 45 -11.91 0.62 -11.36
CA PRO A 45 -11.80 1.54 -12.49
C PRO A 45 -11.89 0.78 -13.82
N THR A 46 -12.96 1.00 -14.57
CA THR A 46 -13.15 0.43 -15.92
C THR A 46 -13.24 1.54 -16.97
N GLY A 47 -12.08 1.99 -17.45
CA GLY A 47 -11.94 2.93 -18.58
C GLY A 47 -10.61 2.70 -19.31
N PRO A 48 -10.54 2.82 -20.65
CA PRO A 48 -9.33 2.51 -21.40
C PRO A 48 -8.32 3.66 -21.38
N GLN A 49 -7.06 3.39 -21.06
CA GLN A 49 -5.97 4.33 -21.37
C GLN A 49 -5.68 4.30 -22.88
N PRO A 50 -5.62 5.46 -23.57
CA PRO A 50 -5.04 5.53 -24.91
C PRO A 50 -3.54 5.28 -24.87
N ARG A 51 -2.96 4.76 -25.95
CA ARG A 51 -1.53 4.43 -26.04
C ARG A 51 -0.70 5.67 -26.31
N HIS A 52 0.46 5.77 -25.68
CA HIS A 52 1.57 6.54 -26.25
C HIS A 52 2.12 5.82 -27.49
N THR A 53 2.12 6.52 -28.61
CA THR A 53 2.99 6.24 -29.77
C THR A 53 3.52 7.59 -30.25
N GLY A 54 4.82 7.84 -30.07
CA GLY A 54 5.44 9.11 -30.42
C GLY A 54 6.02 9.12 -31.83
N THR A 55 6.00 10.30 -32.46
CA THR A 55 6.86 10.70 -33.56
C THR A 55 7.30 12.15 -33.31
N ALA A 56 8.50 12.53 -33.75
CA ALA A 56 9.12 13.82 -33.43
C ALA A 56 9.27 14.70 -34.68
N THR A 57 9.09 16.01 -34.52
CA THR A 57 9.56 17.02 -35.49
C THR A 57 9.84 18.37 -34.83
N SER A 58 11.12 18.75 -34.84
CA SER A 58 11.74 20.09 -34.90
C SER A 58 10.89 21.39 -34.90
N GLY A 59 11.36 22.40 -34.14
CA GLY A 59 10.99 23.83 -34.30
C GLY A 59 11.06 24.65 -32.99
N SER A 60 12.21 24.99 -32.41
CA SER A 60 13.19 26.03 -32.82
C SER A 60 12.68 27.48 -32.79
N LEU A 61 13.08 28.27 -31.77
CA LEU A 61 13.72 29.62 -31.91
C LEU A 61 14.09 30.25 -30.54
N ALA A 62 15.11 31.14 -30.56
CA ALA A 62 15.61 32.07 -29.51
C ALA A 62 15.83 31.52 -28.07
N GLN A 63 17.04 31.48 -27.47
CA GLN A 63 18.10 32.50 -27.24
C GLN A 63 17.68 33.69 -26.36
N GLY A 64 18.48 33.98 -25.31
CA GLY A 64 18.34 35.19 -24.49
C GLY A 64 18.88 35.08 -23.06
N ALA A 65 20.21 34.99 -22.87
CA ALA A 65 20.83 34.94 -21.55
C ALA A 65 21.60 36.23 -21.22
N VAL A 66 21.23 36.94 -20.14
CA VAL A 66 21.99 38.06 -19.55
C VAL A 66 21.89 38.00 -18.02
N ARG A 67 23.01 38.28 -17.33
CA ARG A 67 23.07 38.48 -15.88
C ARG A 67 22.63 39.90 -15.51
N GLN A 68 21.95 40.09 -14.38
CA GLN A 68 22.35 41.11 -13.40
C GLN A 68 21.73 40.86 -12.02
N ALA A 69 22.30 41.50 -10.99
CA ALA A 69 21.85 41.43 -9.61
C ALA A 69 21.36 42.81 -9.16
N SER A 70 20.42 42.86 -8.20
CA SER A 70 20.31 43.96 -7.23
C SER A 70 19.28 43.67 -6.14
N SER A 71 19.43 44.39 -5.02
CA SER A 71 18.50 44.50 -3.89
C SER A 71 17.18 45.17 -4.24
N GLY A 72 16.08 44.82 -3.54
CA GLY A 72 14.82 45.58 -3.67
C GLY A 72 13.64 45.06 -2.84
N VAL A 73 13.67 45.17 -1.51
CA VAL A 73 12.49 44.88 -0.65
C VAL A 73 11.76 46.19 -0.33
N VAL A 74 10.72 46.53 -1.11
CA VAL A 74 9.84 47.68 -0.83
C VAL A 74 8.38 47.39 -1.22
N ARG A 75 7.52 47.31 -0.19
CA ARG A 75 6.06 47.60 -0.13
C ARG A 75 5.10 47.07 -1.22
N GLN A 76 4.01 46.47 -0.74
CA GLN A 76 2.65 46.79 -1.23
C GLN A 76 1.91 47.68 -0.20
N PRO A 77 0.81 48.38 -0.59
CA PRO A 77 0.18 49.44 0.21
C PRO A 77 -1.03 48.96 1.06
N GLY A 78 -1.62 49.86 1.85
CA GLY A 78 -2.88 49.62 2.55
C GLY A 78 -3.65 50.90 2.90
N ALA A 79 -4.97 50.75 3.09
CA ALA A 79 -5.92 51.70 3.69
C ALA A 79 -7.28 50.97 3.87
N GLY A 80 -8.16 51.29 4.84
CA GLY A 80 -8.01 52.20 5.99
C GLY A 80 -9.34 52.63 6.62
N ALA A 81 -9.28 53.21 7.84
CA ALA A 81 -10.37 53.84 8.62
C ALA A 81 -11.46 52.89 9.20
N ALA A 82 -12.04 53.10 10.39
CA ALA A 82 -11.97 54.20 11.39
C ALA A 82 -12.00 53.59 12.84
N THR A 83 -12.08 54.27 14.01
CA THR A 83 -12.46 55.66 14.36
C THR A 83 -11.82 56.15 15.69
N SER A 84 -12.04 57.43 15.99
CA SER A 84 -11.69 58.33 17.12
C SER A 84 -12.44 58.07 18.46
N PRO A 85 -12.32 58.91 19.55
CA PRO A 85 -11.53 60.16 19.73
C PRO A 85 -10.85 60.45 21.11
N THR A 86 -9.93 61.43 21.14
CA THR A 86 -9.54 62.37 22.26
C THR A 86 -8.97 61.83 23.60
N ALA A 87 -7.99 62.44 24.31
CA ALA A 87 -7.07 63.62 24.13
C ALA A 87 -5.86 63.45 25.12
N SER A 88 -4.98 64.40 25.53
CA SER A 88 -4.83 65.86 25.38
C SER A 88 -3.34 66.38 25.41
N ALA A 89 -2.90 67.12 26.45
CA ALA A 89 -1.64 67.89 26.60
C ALA A 89 -1.44 68.33 28.11
N PRO A 90 -0.36 69.00 28.61
CA PRO A 90 0.72 69.75 27.92
C PRO A 90 2.18 69.62 28.50
N GLN A 91 3.10 70.48 28.04
CA GLN A 91 4.49 70.68 28.54
C GLN A 91 4.68 72.07 29.20
N VAL A 92 5.71 72.24 30.05
CA VAL A 92 6.24 73.54 30.52
C VAL A 92 7.78 73.50 30.66
N ARG A 93 8.46 74.64 30.43
CA ARG A 93 9.90 74.88 30.72
C ARG A 93 10.07 75.94 31.82
N LEU A 94 11.13 75.85 32.63
CA LEU A 94 11.86 77.02 33.16
C LEU A 94 13.30 76.64 33.56
N ALA A 95 14.12 77.58 34.05
CA ALA A 95 15.58 77.52 33.91
C ALA A 95 16.41 78.23 35.01
N ALA A 96 17.73 77.99 34.93
CA ALA A 96 18.87 78.83 35.38
C ALA A 96 19.33 78.81 36.86
N ALA A 97 20.62 78.48 37.05
CA ALA A 97 21.57 79.08 38.01
C ALA A 97 23.03 78.82 37.52
N ARG A 98 24.04 79.54 38.03
CA ARG A 98 25.45 79.42 37.55
C ARG A 98 26.48 79.98 38.57
N MET A 99 27.68 79.36 38.61
CA MET A 99 28.97 79.87 39.16
C MET A 99 29.14 80.09 40.68
N GLN A 100 30.08 79.35 41.29
CA GLN A 100 31.33 79.79 41.98
C GLN A 100 32.10 78.50 42.43
N ALA A 101 33.42 78.29 42.28
CA ALA A 101 34.64 79.04 42.67
C ALA A 101 35.05 78.77 44.15
N THR A 102 36.27 78.34 44.55
CA THR A 102 37.53 77.91 43.85
C THR A 102 38.47 77.14 44.82
N GLU A 103 39.53 76.49 44.27
CA GLU A 103 40.93 76.47 44.79
C GLU A 103 41.53 75.38 45.74
N THR A 104 42.85 75.19 45.57
CA THR A 104 43.86 74.48 46.41
C THR A 104 43.93 72.92 46.39
N ALA A 105 45.01 72.36 46.97
CA ALA A 105 45.63 71.09 46.56
C ALA A 105 46.36 70.32 47.71
N THR A 106 47.28 69.40 47.34
CA THR A 106 48.32 68.66 48.12
C THR A 106 47.97 67.32 48.81
N SER A 107 48.40 66.22 48.16
CA SER A 107 49.16 65.04 48.67
C SER A 107 48.70 64.21 49.88
N ASP A 108 48.54 62.90 49.63
CA ASP A 108 48.90 61.69 50.43
C ASP A 108 48.46 61.53 51.91
N PRO A 109 48.27 60.27 52.40
CA PRO A 109 47.72 59.08 51.70
C PRO A 109 46.73 58.25 52.57
N ALA A 110 45.99 57.35 51.92
CA ALA A 110 45.18 56.26 52.50
C ALA A 110 44.05 56.66 53.49
N GLU A 111 42.83 56.74 52.97
CA GLU A 111 41.57 56.64 53.72
C GLU A 111 40.65 55.61 53.03
N ASP A 112 39.71 55.04 53.78
CA ASP A 112 38.89 53.89 53.35
C ASP A 112 38.01 54.21 52.13
N ALA A 113 38.00 53.32 51.14
CA ALA A 113 37.09 53.41 50.01
C ALA A 113 35.68 52.98 50.43
N ALA A 114 34.69 53.85 50.21
CA ALA A 114 33.28 53.49 50.31
C ALA A 114 32.93 52.43 49.22
N PRO A 115 31.93 51.56 49.46
CA PRO A 115 31.51 50.56 48.47
C PRO A 115 31.05 51.23 47.16
N LEU A 116 31.25 50.55 46.03
CA LEU A 116 30.92 51.07 44.70
C LEU A 116 29.45 50.83 44.31
N LEU A 117 28.76 50.02 45.11
CA LEU A 117 27.34 49.69 45.01
C LEU A 117 26.74 49.74 46.42
N ASP A 118 25.58 50.39 46.59
CA ASP A 118 24.75 50.30 47.80
C ASP A 118 23.51 49.45 47.50
N ALA A 119 23.37 48.29 48.16
CA ALA A 119 22.22 47.39 47.97
C ALA A 119 20.85 48.06 48.18
N GLU A 120 20.72 49.06 49.06
CA GLU A 120 19.45 49.76 49.30
C GLU A 120 19.02 50.67 48.12
N GLU A 121 19.95 51.13 47.26
CA GLU A 121 19.60 51.96 46.09
C GLU A 121 19.21 51.12 44.86
N LEU A 122 19.72 49.89 44.72
CA LEU A 122 19.60 49.01 43.53
C LEU A 122 18.19 48.43 43.28
N THR A 123 17.15 49.06 43.78
CA THR A 123 15.78 48.53 43.85
C THR A 123 14.95 48.63 42.55
N ASN A 124 15.42 49.34 41.52
CA ASN A 124 14.65 49.68 40.30
C ASN A 124 15.50 49.72 39.01
N GLU A 125 14.84 49.62 37.84
CA GLU A 125 15.47 49.65 36.49
C GLU A 125 16.36 50.89 36.26
N GLU A 126 15.94 52.06 36.73
CA GLU A 126 16.66 53.34 36.61
C GLU A 126 17.89 53.40 37.54
N ALA A 127 17.82 52.79 38.72
CA ALA A 127 18.96 52.68 39.64
C ALA A 127 20.02 51.70 39.09
N ILE A 128 19.59 50.52 38.61
CA ILE A 128 20.50 49.52 38.03
C ILE A 128 21.15 50.04 36.74
N THR A 129 20.45 50.82 35.91
CA THR A 129 21.07 51.46 34.73
C THR A 129 22.07 52.55 35.11
N THR A 130 21.84 53.27 36.21
CA THR A 130 22.80 54.24 36.78
C THR A 130 24.03 53.51 37.34
N ALA A 131 23.86 52.43 38.11
CA ALA A 131 24.96 51.58 38.58
C ALA A 131 25.78 50.97 37.44
N ILE A 132 25.12 50.52 36.35
CA ILE A 132 25.79 50.04 35.12
C ILE A 132 26.59 51.15 34.41
N ALA A 133 26.28 52.43 34.62
CA ALA A 133 27.11 53.54 34.16
C ALA A 133 28.29 53.78 35.12
N ASN A 134 28.04 53.87 36.43
CA ASN A 134 29.07 54.08 37.46
C ASN A 134 30.17 52.99 37.42
N VAL A 135 29.77 51.71 37.28
CA VAL A 135 30.70 50.56 37.17
C VAL A 135 31.50 50.57 35.85
N LYS A 136 31.09 51.34 34.82
CA LYS A 136 31.87 51.53 33.58
C LYS A 136 32.85 52.69 33.65
N GLU A 137 32.61 53.67 34.52
CA GLU A 137 33.47 54.85 34.67
C GLU A 137 34.47 54.71 35.83
N SER A 138 34.39 53.62 36.61
CA SER A 138 35.27 53.32 37.76
C SER A 138 36.49 52.48 37.42
N ASP A 139 37.59 52.74 38.14
CA ASP A 139 38.93 52.20 37.91
C ASP A 139 39.17 50.89 38.68
N ILE A 140 38.48 49.83 38.23
CA ILE A 140 38.48 48.47 38.79
C ILE A 140 39.21 47.53 37.80
N ASP A 141 39.73 46.40 38.28
CA ASP A 141 40.24 45.31 37.43
C ASP A 141 39.22 44.85 36.36
N ASP A 142 39.72 44.54 35.15
CA ASP A 142 38.88 44.32 33.97
C ASP A 142 38.00 43.07 34.07
N ASP A 143 38.49 41.96 34.66
CA ASP A 143 37.72 40.71 34.80
C ASP A 143 36.62 40.86 35.86
N LEU A 144 36.92 41.54 36.98
CA LEU A 144 35.90 41.93 37.97
C LEU A 144 34.85 42.88 37.36
N ARG A 145 35.27 43.89 36.59
CA ARG A 145 34.35 44.84 35.94
C ARG A 145 33.42 44.13 34.96
N GLU A 146 33.92 43.24 34.08
CA GLU A 146 33.06 42.47 33.16
C GLU A 146 32.09 41.56 33.94
N ARG A 147 32.56 40.90 35.00
CA ARG A 147 31.77 39.99 35.83
C ARG A 147 30.62 40.70 36.55
N ILE A 148 30.87 41.85 37.17
CA ILE A 148 29.83 42.69 37.82
C ILE A 148 28.84 43.23 36.77
N LEU A 149 29.31 43.76 35.64
CA LEU A 149 28.44 44.28 34.58
C LEU A 149 27.51 43.20 34.00
N LYS A 150 27.97 41.95 33.91
CA LYS A 150 27.17 40.80 33.45
C LYS A 150 26.08 40.39 34.46
N ILE A 151 26.39 40.48 35.74
CA ILE A 151 25.43 40.26 36.84
C ILE A 151 24.35 41.35 36.83
N LEU A 152 24.76 42.63 36.81
CA LEU A 152 23.83 43.77 36.76
C LEU A 152 22.99 43.82 35.47
N ALA A 153 23.55 43.47 34.31
CA ALA A 153 22.78 43.35 33.07
C ALA A 153 21.71 42.24 33.14
N THR A 154 21.99 41.16 33.87
CA THR A 154 20.99 40.11 34.13
C THR A 154 19.90 40.61 35.09
N ALA A 155 20.26 41.36 36.14
CA ALA A 155 19.28 42.03 37.00
C ALA A 155 18.38 43.00 36.21
N GLN A 156 18.98 43.82 35.34
CA GLN A 156 18.26 44.74 34.44
C GLN A 156 17.24 44.00 33.55
N SER A 157 17.61 42.85 32.99
CA SER A 157 16.67 42.04 32.19
C SER A 157 15.47 41.55 33.01
N ALA A 158 15.67 41.11 34.26
CA ALA A 158 14.59 40.69 35.14
C ALA A 158 13.62 41.84 35.47
N TYR A 159 14.13 43.05 35.74
CA TYR A 159 13.28 44.24 35.93
C TYR A 159 12.49 44.63 34.68
N LYS A 160 13.09 44.49 33.49
CA LYS A 160 12.41 44.74 32.21
C LYS A 160 11.31 43.70 31.93
N ASP A 161 11.56 42.43 32.24
CA ASP A 161 10.54 41.38 32.13
C ASP A 161 9.40 41.61 33.12
N ARG A 162 9.72 41.91 34.39
CA ARG A 162 8.78 42.32 35.44
C ARG A 162 7.87 43.48 34.98
N ARG A 163 8.45 44.50 34.35
CA ARG A 163 7.69 45.62 33.76
C ARG A 163 6.74 45.15 32.66
N SER A 164 7.23 44.36 31.70
CA SER A 164 6.39 43.84 30.61
C SER A 164 5.23 42.98 31.12
N ASP A 165 5.44 42.24 32.22
CA ASP A 165 4.42 41.42 32.85
C ASP A 165 3.46 42.22 33.75
N SER A 166 3.88 43.36 34.29
CA SER A 166 2.97 44.34 34.90
C SER A 166 2.07 44.99 33.84
N GLU A 167 2.61 45.36 32.67
CA GLU A 167 1.82 45.91 31.56
C GLU A 167 0.77 44.89 31.06
N LYS A 168 1.14 43.60 30.97
CA LYS A 168 0.20 42.50 30.69
C LYS A 168 -0.82 42.31 31.82
N GLN A 169 -0.42 42.34 33.09
CA GLN A 169 -1.32 42.22 34.24
C GLN A 169 -2.41 43.31 34.19
N SER A 170 -2.04 44.57 33.97
CA SER A 170 -3.01 45.67 33.86
C SER A 170 -3.94 45.53 32.66
N SER A 171 -3.50 44.87 31.58
CA SER A 171 -4.41 44.55 30.46
C SER A 171 -5.44 43.48 30.85
N TYR A 172 -5.03 42.38 31.50
CA TYR A 172 -5.95 41.34 31.97
C TYR A 172 -6.90 41.84 33.06
N GLU A 173 -6.42 42.70 33.98
CA GLU A 173 -7.27 43.33 35.00
C GLU A 173 -8.31 44.27 34.39
N LYS A 174 -7.94 45.00 33.33
CA LYS A 174 -8.90 45.80 32.57
C LYS A 174 -9.97 44.91 31.93
N THR A 175 -9.60 43.80 31.28
CA THR A 175 -10.59 42.86 30.71
C THR A 175 -11.48 42.26 31.79
N LEU A 176 -10.91 41.81 32.92
CA LEU A 176 -11.66 41.31 34.08
C LEU A 176 -12.66 42.34 34.64
N SER A 177 -12.37 43.65 34.52
CA SER A 177 -13.29 44.71 34.93
C SER A 177 -14.49 44.93 33.99
N THR A 178 -14.38 44.56 32.70
CA THR A 178 -15.47 44.73 31.71
C THR A 178 -16.24 43.44 31.44
N ILE A 179 -15.60 42.26 31.51
CA ILE A 179 -16.21 40.96 31.19
C ILE A 179 -17.56 40.73 31.89
N GLY A 180 -17.71 41.16 33.15
CA GLY A 180 -18.98 41.02 33.88
C GLY A 180 -20.14 41.88 33.35
N PHE A 181 -19.85 42.98 32.65
CA PHE A 181 -20.81 43.75 31.89
C PHE A 181 -21.00 43.16 30.49
N ASP A 182 -19.90 42.82 29.81
CA ASP A 182 -19.90 42.34 28.43
C ASP A 182 -20.64 40.99 28.30
N THR A 183 -20.44 40.06 29.24
CA THR A 183 -21.23 38.81 29.36
C THR A 183 -22.71 39.08 29.60
N ALA A 184 -23.04 40.02 30.49
CA ALA A 184 -24.42 40.34 30.82
C ALA A 184 -25.16 40.98 29.63
N ASP A 185 -24.48 41.81 28.82
CA ASP A 185 -25.08 42.39 27.63
C ASP A 185 -25.17 41.40 26.46
N ALA A 186 -24.10 40.65 26.17
CA ALA A 186 -24.14 39.57 25.18
C ALA A 186 -25.24 38.55 25.50
N ARG A 187 -25.39 38.20 26.77
CA ARG A 187 -26.48 37.32 27.25
C ARG A 187 -27.86 37.94 27.04
N ARG A 188 -28.07 39.24 27.32
CA ARG A 188 -29.32 39.94 27.01
C ARG A 188 -29.62 39.94 25.50
N GLN A 189 -28.61 40.12 24.65
CA GLN A 189 -28.77 40.05 23.19
C GLN A 189 -29.08 38.64 22.69
N VAL A 190 -28.61 37.59 23.39
CA VAL A 190 -28.93 36.19 23.09
C VAL A 190 -30.34 35.81 23.59
N GLU A 191 -30.71 36.21 24.81
CA GLU A 191 -32.03 35.95 25.43
C GLU A 191 -33.15 36.86 24.88
N ALA A 192 -32.82 37.97 24.24
CA ALA A 192 -33.76 38.79 23.49
C ALA A 192 -34.47 37.95 22.41
N LYS A 193 -35.80 38.10 22.34
CA LYS A 193 -36.67 37.35 21.43
C LYS A 193 -36.19 37.49 19.98
N GLU A 194 -36.35 36.42 19.20
CA GLU A 194 -35.87 36.34 17.82
C GLU A 194 -36.17 37.61 17.00
N PRO A 195 -35.22 38.08 16.17
CA PRO A 195 -35.41 39.26 15.36
C PRO A 195 -36.62 39.09 14.44
N SER A 196 -37.36 40.19 14.23
CA SER A 196 -38.43 40.24 13.24
C SER A 196 -37.97 39.69 11.87
N PRO A 197 -38.87 39.09 11.07
CA PRO A 197 -38.54 38.64 9.73
C PRO A 197 -37.84 39.74 8.94
N VAL A 198 -36.71 39.41 8.31
CA VAL A 198 -35.89 40.35 7.55
C VAL A 198 -36.76 41.13 6.55
N GLU A 199 -36.84 42.46 6.72
CA GLU A 199 -37.55 43.32 5.79
C GLU A 199 -36.91 43.21 4.41
N ARG A 200 -37.73 42.87 3.41
CA ARG A 200 -37.26 42.65 2.04
C ARG A 200 -37.33 43.98 1.28
N PRO A 201 -36.19 44.58 0.88
CA PRO A 201 -36.20 45.83 0.13
C PRO A 201 -36.87 45.64 -1.24
N ASP A 202 -37.57 46.67 -1.72
CA ASP A 202 -38.50 46.53 -2.86
C ASP A 202 -37.74 46.51 -4.21
N SER A 203 -37.35 45.31 -4.63
CA SER A 203 -36.41 45.07 -5.73
C SER A 203 -36.95 45.37 -7.14
N ARG A 204 -38.25 45.66 -7.27
CA ARG A 204 -38.99 45.69 -8.55
C ARG A 204 -38.62 46.82 -9.50
N PHE A 205 -37.94 47.86 -9.01
CA PHE A 205 -37.66 49.09 -9.75
C PHE A 205 -36.16 49.32 -10.05
N LEU A 206 -35.29 48.39 -9.64
CA LEU A 206 -33.84 48.49 -9.81
C LEU A 206 -33.37 47.87 -11.13
N SER A 207 -32.35 48.47 -11.76
CA SER A 207 -31.74 47.91 -12.97
C SER A 207 -30.93 46.65 -12.66
N LEU A 208 -30.65 45.82 -13.67
CA LEU A 208 -29.83 44.61 -13.51
C LEU A 208 -28.41 44.93 -12.97
N GLU A 209 -27.87 46.12 -13.27
CA GLU A 209 -26.56 46.55 -12.78
C GLU A 209 -26.63 47.04 -11.33
N GLN A 210 -27.70 47.74 -10.95
CA GLN A 210 -27.95 48.10 -9.55
C GLN A 210 -28.19 46.86 -8.68
N LEU A 211 -29.00 45.90 -9.15
CA LEU A 211 -29.21 44.63 -8.45
C LEU A 211 -27.92 43.81 -8.30
N ARG A 212 -27.02 43.84 -9.31
CA ARG A 212 -25.68 43.24 -9.20
C ARG A 212 -24.79 43.97 -8.19
N GLN A 213 -24.88 45.29 -8.12
CA GLN A 213 -24.13 46.09 -7.14
C GLN A 213 -24.59 45.81 -5.71
N GLU A 214 -25.90 45.71 -5.46
CA GLU A 214 -26.41 45.35 -4.12
C GLU A 214 -26.12 43.90 -3.74
N LEU A 215 -26.13 42.97 -4.70
CA LEU A 215 -25.65 41.60 -4.44
C LEU A 215 -24.16 41.59 -4.04
N ALA A 216 -23.30 42.34 -4.75
CA ALA A 216 -21.88 42.43 -4.42
C ALA A 216 -21.61 43.13 -3.08
N ASN A 217 -22.40 44.17 -2.74
CA ASN A 217 -22.40 44.80 -1.41
C ASN A 217 -22.73 43.75 -0.33
N GLN A 218 -23.76 42.94 -0.56
CA GLN A 218 -24.22 41.94 0.40
C GLN A 218 -23.29 40.73 0.51
N ASP A 219 -22.63 40.33 -0.59
CA ASP A 219 -21.56 39.31 -0.58
C ASP A 219 -20.42 39.74 0.36
N ALA A 220 -19.99 41.01 0.30
CA ALA A 220 -18.97 41.55 1.20
C ALA A 220 -19.42 41.58 2.68
N VAL A 221 -20.71 41.81 2.95
CA VAL A 221 -21.28 41.71 4.32
C VAL A 221 -21.27 40.26 4.82
N VAL A 222 -21.58 39.28 3.97
CA VAL A 222 -21.47 37.84 4.29
C VAL A 222 -20.03 37.43 4.57
N GLU A 223 -19.07 37.90 3.76
CA GLU A 223 -17.65 37.64 3.99
C GLU A 223 -17.15 38.26 5.30
N ALA A 224 -17.52 39.51 5.62
CA ALA A 224 -17.16 40.16 6.87
C ALA A 224 -17.74 39.42 8.10
N ALA A 225 -18.99 38.98 8.03
CA ALA A 225 -19.61 38.17 9.09
C ALA A 225 -18.94 36.80 9.24
N ARG A 226 -18.57 36.14 8.13
CA ARG A 226 -17.84 34.87 8.13
C ARG A 226 -16.42 35.02 8.70
N GLN A 227 -15.71 36.10 8.39
CA GLN A 227 -14.41 36.44 8.98
C GLN A 227 -14.51 36.69 10.49
N LYS A 228 -15.53 37.43 10.96
CA LYS A 228 -15.81 37.65 12.39
C LYS A 228 -16.03 36.32 13.14
N LEU A 229 -16.83 35.41 12.57
CA LEU A 229 -17.05 34.08 13.14
C LEU A 229 -15.79 33.20 13.11
N GLN A 230 -14.99 33.28 12.05
CA GLN A 230 -13.70 32.57 11.96
C GLN A 230 -12.69 33.06 13.00
N ALA A 231 -12.59 34.37 13.23
CA ALA A 231 -11.71 34.95 14.25
C ALA A 231 -12.08 34.45 15.66
N ILE A 232 -13.37 34.46 16.02
CA ILE A 232 -13.86 33.94 17.31
C ILE A 232 -13.54 32.44 17.46
N ASN A 233 -13.75 31.64 16.40
CA ASN A 233 -13.44 30.20 16.44
C ASN A 233 -11.92 29.92 16.54
N GLN A 234 -11.07 30.72 15.88
CA GLN A 234 -9.62 30.65 16.01
C GLN A 234 -9.16 31.02 17.42
N GLU A 235 -9.74 32.06 18.02
CA GLU A 235 -9.44 32.49 19.38
C GLU A 235 -9.80 31.42 20.42
N ILE A 236 -10.98 30.79 20.29
CA ILE A 236 -11.38 29.64 21.11
C ILE A 236 -10.34 28.50 20.97
N SER A 237 -9.98 28.15 19.73
CA SER A 237 -9.03 27.06 19.44
C SER A 237 -7.62 27.32 19.96
N GLN A 238 -7.18 28.58 20.03
CA GLN A 238 -5.87 28.96 20.57
C GLN A 238 -5.86 29.04 22.10
N ARG A 239 -6.95 29.53 22.72
CA ARG A 239 -7.06 29.68 24.18
C ARG A 239 -7.22 28.34 24.91
N GLN A 240 -7.79 27.30 24.29
CA GLN A 240 -7.93 25.96 24.90
C GLN A 240 -6.60 25.29 25.32
N PRO A 241 -5.63 25.02 24.42
CA PRO A 241 -4.35 24.43 24.81
C PRO A 241 -3.54 25.35 25.72
N ARG A 242 -3.69 26.68 25.56
CA ARG A 242 -3.09 27.67 26.46
C ARG A 242 -3.60 27.52 27.90
N ARG A 243 -4.92 27.37 28.10
CA ARG A 243 -5.53 27.12 29.42
C ARG A 243 -5.02 25.83 30.05
N ALA A 244 -4.83 24.76 29.26
CA ALA A 244 -4.28 23.51 29.77
C ALA A 244 -2.82 23.62 30.24
N ALA A 245 -2.00 24.43 29.55
CA ALA A 245 -0.59 24.64 29.91
C ALA A 245 -0.38 25.61 31.09
N LEU A 246 -1.27 26.59 31.29
CA LEU A 246 -1.10 27.62 32.32
C LEU A 246 -0.88 27.09 33.76
N PRO A 247 -1.62 26.06 34.26
CA PRO A 247 -1.34 25.47 35.56
C PRO A 247 0.07 24.87 35.70
N GLN A 248 0.62 24.29 34.63
CA GLN A 248 2.00 23.77 34.62
C GLN A 248 3.01 24.92 34.68
N LEU A 249 2.83 25.95 33.84
CA LEU A 249 3.68 27.15 33.85
C LEU A 249 3.65 27.90 35.20
N ILE A 250 2.50 27.92 35.89
CA ILE A 250 2.37 28.50 37.24
C ILE A 250 3.11 27.63 38.28
N ALA A 251 3.06 26.30 38.15
CA ALA A 251 3.80 25.39 39.03
C ALA A 251 5.32 25.50 38.81
N GLU A 252 5.77 25.54 37.56
CA GLU A 252 7.18 25.76 37.18
C GLU A 252 7.70 27.11 37.71
N ALA A 253 6.95 28.20 37.52
CA ALA A 253 7.33 29.51 38.05
C ALA A 253 7.39 29.53 39.59
N LYS A 254 6.47 28.83 40.27
CA LYS A 254 6.50 28.68 41.74
C LYS A 254 7.66 27.82 42.23
N GLN A 255 8.06 26.79 41.47
CA GLN A 255 9.27 26.02 41.75
C GLN A 255 10.52 26.88 41.53
N GLN A 256 10.61 27.64 40.44
CA GLN A 256 11.72 28.58 40.20
C GLN A 256 11.84 29.62 41.32
N LEU A 257 10.72 30.15 41.83
CA LEU A 257 10.72 31.06 42.98
C LEU A 257 11.29 30.38 44.24
N ALA A 258 10.88 29.14 44.53
CA ALA A 258 11.43 28.36 45.65
C ALA A 258 12.93 28.01 45.46
N ASP A 259 13.36 27.72 44.23
CA ASP A 259 14.77 27.46 43.87
C ASP A 259 15.65 28.71 43.90
N LEU A 260 15.06 29.92 43.81
CA LEU A 260 15.75 31.20 43.98
C LEU A 260 15.82 31.59 45.46
N GLN A 261 14.74 31.38 46.22
CA GLN A 261 14.68 31.65 47.66
C GLN A 261 15.56 30.69 48.48
N SER A 262 15.58 29.40 48.14
CA SER A 262 16.36 28.38 48.87
C SER A 262 17.89 28.45 48.66
N LYS A 263 18.35 29.18 47.64
CA LYS A 263 19.79 29.47 47.43
C LYS A 263 20.29 30.66 48.26
N GLY A 264 19.53 31.05 49.29
CA GLY A 264 19.79 32.19 50.16
C GLY A 264 21.18 32.19 50.81
N ASP A 265 21.53 31.08 51.45
CA ASP A 265 22.51 31.03 52.56
C ASP A 265 23.99 30.93 52.14
N ALA A 266 24.30 30.82 50.85
CA ALA A 266 25.68 30.69 50.36
C ALA A 266 26.32 32.06 50.11
N LYS A 267 27.15 32.53 51.05
CA LYS A 267 28.06 33.67 50.82
C LYS A 267 29.18 33.28 49.82
N PRO A 268 29.53 34.15 48.85
CA PRO A 268 30.80 34.06 48.14
C PRO A 268 32.00 34.12 49.11
N VAL A 269 33.12 33.51 48.73
CA VAL A 269 34.34 33.41 49.57
C VAL A 269 35.44 34.39 49.12
N ASP A 270 35.38 34.86 47.87
CA ASP A 270 36.47 35.55 47.17
C ASP A 270 36.11 37.03 46.87
N ASP A 271 35.75 37.80 47.91
CA ASP A 271 35.38 39.23 47.78
C ASP A 271 35.87 40.02 49.03
N GLU A 272 36.79 40.96 48.83
CA GLU A 272 37.37 41.78 49.93
C GLU A 272 36.54 43.03 50.26
N ASN A 273 35.73 43.53 49.30
CA ASN A 273 34.92 44.74 49.48
C ASN A 273 33.41 44.42 49.64
N GLY A 274 32.91 43.37 48.99
CA GLY A 274 31.50 42.98 48.98
C GLY A 274 30.71 43.35 47.72
N ASP A 275 31.28 44.13 46.80
CA ASP A 275 30.60 44.62 45.59
C ASP A 275 30.03 43.48 44.72
N VAL A 276 30.71 42.33 44.66
CA VAL A 276 30.22 41.16 43.89
C VAL A 276 29.11 40.43 44.64
N ALA A 277 29.20 40.35 45.97
CA ALA A 277 28.13 39.80 46.81
C ALA A 277 26.84 40.65 46.73
N GLU A 278 26.96 41.98 46.74
CA GLU A 278 25.81 42.90 46.60
C GLU A 278 25.22 42.87 45.19
N ALA A 279 26.05 42.85 44.14
CA ALA A 279 25.55 42.68 42.77
C ALA A 279 24.78 41.34 42.60
N LEU A 280 25.25 40.25 43.22
CA LEU A 280 24.56 38.95 43.21
C LEU A 280 23.26 38.98 44.04
N GLN A 281 23.21 39.73 45.14
CA GLN A 281 21.98 39.95 45.91
C GLN A 281 20.95 40.74 45.09
N ALA A 282 21.34 41.88 44.50
CA ALA A 282 20.49 42.67 43.62
C ALA A 282 19.97 41.86 42.41
N GLN A 283 20.80 41.00 41.81
CA GLN A 283 20.37 40.06 40.77
C GLN A 283 19.32 39.07 41.27
N ARG A 284 19.50 38.50 42.47
CA ARG A 284 18.58 37.55 43.09
C ARG A 284 17.24 38.21 43.42
N GLU A 285 17.25 39.41 43.98
CA GLU A 285 16.05 40.17 44.31
C GLU A 285 15.29 40.62 43.04
N ALA A 286 16.02 41.06 42.01
CA ALA A 286 15.45 41.33 40.69
C ALA A 286 14.72 40.11 40.11
N GLN A 287 15.35 38.93 40.17
CA GLN A 287 14.77 37.68 39.69
C GLN A 287 13.57 37.22 40.52
N ILE A 288 13.65 37.28 41.85
CA ILE A 288 12.52 36.98 42.75
C ILE A 288 11.32 37.89 42.44
N ALA A 289 11.54 39.20 42.36
CA ALA A 289 10.48 40.16 42.07
C ALA A 289 9.90 40.01 40.66
N ALA A 290 10.71 39.59 39.68
CA ALA A 290 10.25 39.26 38.34
C ALA A 290 9.43 37.96 38.31
N THR A 291 9.87 36.90 38.98
CA THR A 291 9.15 35.62 39.04
C THR A 291 7.84 35.73 39.85
N GLU A 292 7.83 36.49 40.94
CA GLU A 292 6.58 36.82 41.65
C GLU A 292 5.59 37.57 40.75
N GLN A 293 6.07 38.56 39.99
CA GLN A 293 5.25 39.30 39.04
C GLN A 293 4.74 38.38 37.93
N ARG A 294 5.60 37.51 37.41
CA ARG A 294 5.25 36.48 36.41
C ARG A 294 4.12 35.58 36.90
N ILE A 295 4.18 35.13 38.16
CA ILE A 295 3.12 34.33 38.79
C ILE A 295 1.80 35.11 38.86
N LYS A 296 1.82 36.37 39.33
CA LYS A 296 0.62 37.23 39.40
C LYS A 296 0.00 37.45 38.02
N THR A 297 0.82 37.68 36.99
CA THR A 297 0.37 37.85 35.60
C THR A 297 -0.20 36.55 35.02
N LEU A 298 0.43 35.39 35.23
CA LEU A 298 -0.09 34.08 34.80
C LEU A 298 -1.39 33.70 35.51
N GLU A 299 -1.53 33.99 36.81
CA GLU A 299 -2.77 33.76 37.54
C GLU A 299 -3.90 34.69 37.08
N ASN A 300 -3.61 35.92 36.68
CA ASN A 300 -4.61 36.82 36.09
C ASN A 300 -4.91 36.48 34.61
N GLU A 301 -3.94 35.97 33.84
CA GLU A 301 -4.14 35.39 32.50
C GLU A 301 -5.14 34.21 32.58
N LEU A 302 -4.94 33.30 33.55
CA LEU A 302 -5.85 32.19 33.81
C LEU A 302 -7.26 32.68 34.20
N LYS A 303 -7.38 33.59 35.18
CA LYS A 303 -8.68 34.16 35.60
C LYS A 303 -9.41 34.86 34.45
N ALA A 304 -8.70 35.57 33.58
CA ALA A 304 -9.29 36.23 32.42
C ALA A 304 -9.85 35.21 31.42
N ILE A 305 -9.07 34.16 31.08
CA ILE A 305 -9.52 33.08 30.19
C ILE A 305 -10.71 32.30 30.80
N GLU A 306 -10.76 32.13 32.13
CA GLU A 306 -11.89 31.47 32.79
C GLU A 306 -13.15 32.35 32.88
N ALA A 307 -12.99 33.67 33.04
CA ALA A 307 -14.11 34.62 33.00
C ALA A 307 -14.67 34.83 31.57
N GLU A 308 -13.82 34.78 30.55
CA GLU A 308 -14.23 34.82 29.14
C GLU A 308 -14.89 33.51 28.64
N ALA A 309 -14.79 32.42 29.40
CA ALA A 309 -15.29 31.11 28.98
C ALA A 309 -16.82 31.09 28.71
N ASP A 310 -17.59 31.91 29.41
CA ASP A 310 -19.02 32.12 29.16
C ASP A 310 -19.27 33.20 28.06
N LEU A 311 -18.33 34.12 27.85
CA LEU A 311 -18.45 35.25 26.91
C LEU A 311 -18.26 34.82 25.46
N LEU A 312 -17.23 34.04 25.17
CA LEU A 312 -16.89 33.62 23.80
C LEU A 312 -17.99 32.77 23.13
N PRO A 313 -18.65 31.82 23.81
CA PRO A 313 -19.82 31.12 23.26
C PRO A 313 -21.00 32.05 22.96
N LEU A 314 -21.29 33.03 23.82
CA LEU A 314 -22.36 34.00 23.59
C LEU A 314 -22.06 34.86 22.35
N ASN A 315 -20.86 35.45 22.27
CA ASN A 315 -20.42 36.22 21.11
C ASN A 315 -20.39 35.39 19.81
N ARG A 316 -20.01 34.11 19.90
CA ARG A 316 -20.13 33.17 18.77
C ARG A 316 -21.58 33.01 18.32
N THR A 317 -22.54 32.77 19.22
CA THR A 317 -23.96 32.65 18.82
C THR A 317 -24.54 33.95 18.25
N LEU A 318 -24.04 35.11 18.68
CA LEU A 318 -24.40 36.40 18.07
C LEU A 318 -23.82 36.53 16.64
N ALA A 319 -22.55 36.15 16.42
CA ALA A 319 -21.95 36.11 15.09
C ALA A 319 -22.60 35.08 14.14
N GLU A 320 -23.00 33.90 14.65
CA GLU A 320 -23.80 32.92 13.90
C GLU A 320 -25.17 33.52 13.49
N ARG A 321 -25.84 34.27 14.38
CA ARG A 321 -27.09 35.00 14.07
C ARG A 321 -26.88 36.13 13.05
N GLU A 322 -25.78 36.86 13.11
CA GLU A 322 -25.43 37.91 12.13
C GLU A 322 -25.20 37.32 10.73
N LEU A 323 -24.37 36.27 10.64
CA LEU A 323 -24.08 35.56 9.39
C LEU A 323 -25.36 35.00 8.75
N ALA A 324 -26.23 34.36 9.55
CA ALA A 324 -27.50 33.82 9.06
C ALA A 324 -28.42 34.90 8.45
N ARG A 325 -28.49 36.12 9.04
CA ARG A 325 -29.23 37.25 8.46
C ARG A 325 -28.58 37.73 7.17
N ALA A 326 -27.26 37.84 7.13
CA ALA A 326 -26.52 38.29 5.97
C ALA A 326 -26.73 37.35 4.76
N THR A 327 -26.70 36.04 4.98
CA THR A 327 -26.96 35.02 3.94
C THR A 327 -28.42 35.02 3.47
N GLN A 328 -29.40 35.28 4.35
CA GLN A 328 -30.81 35.44 3.93
C GLN A 328 -31.02 36.65 3.01
N LEU A 329 -30.33 37.77 3.26
CA LEU A 329 -30.34 38.94 2.36
C LEU A 329 -29.60 38.65 1.04
N GLN A 330 -28.48 37.93 1.08
CA GLN A 330 -27.73 37.51 -0.11
C GLN A 330 -28.60 36.66 -1.04
N GLN A 331 -29.31 35.65 -0.49
CA GLN A 331 -30.27 34.82 -1.23
C GLN A 331 -31.40 35.66 -1.84
N TYR A 332 -31.92 36.68 -1.12
CA TYR A 332 -32.95 37.57 -1.65
C TYR A 332 -32.46 38.40 -2.85
N TRP A 333 -31.27 38.99 -2.77
CA TRP A 333 -30.70 39.74 -3.88
C TRP A 333 -30.32 38.84 -5.06
N ALA A 334 -29.82 37.63 -4.81
CA ALA A 334 -29.53 36.64 -5.86
C ALA A 334 -30.79 36.21 -6.62
N GLU A 335 -31.89 35.95 -5.91
CA GLU A 335 -33.21 35.67 -6.50
C GLU A 335 -33.70 36.84 -7.37
N ALA A 336 -33.57 38.09 -6.90
CA ALA A 336 -33.94 39.29 -7.66
C ALA A 336 -33.07 39.49 -8.92
N VAL A 337 -31.74 39.31 -8.80
CA VAL A 337 -30.81 39.30 -9.94
C VAL A 337 -31.18 38.22 -10.95
N ARG A 338 -31.55 37.00 -10.50
CA ARG A 338 -31.97 35.93 -11.41
C ARG A 338 -33.25 36.30 -12.17
N GLN A 339 -34.29 36.78 -11.49
CA GLN A 339 -35.56 37.16 -12.15
C GLN A 339 -35.34 38.28 -13.18
N SER A 340 -34.51 39.28 -12.86
CA SER A 340 -34.13 40.35 -13.80
C SER A 340 -33.31 39.82 -14.99
N LYS A 341 -32.33 38.93 -14.75
CA LYS A 341 -31.50 38.31 -15.78
C LYS A 341 -32.32 37.39 -16.71
N GLU A 342 -33.17 36.54 -16.15
CA GLU A 342 -34.04 35.60 -16.89
C GLU A 342 -35.04 36.34 -17.78
N ALA A 343 -35.65 37.42 -17.27
CA ALA A 343 -36.50 38.31 -18.07
C ALA A 343 -35.73 39.01 -19.20
N ARG A 344 -34.50 39.48 -18.93
CA ARG A 344 -33.65 40.13 -19.95
C ARG A 344 -33.18 39.15 -21.01
N THR A 345 -32.68 37.96 -20.64
CA THR A 345 -32.26 36.93 -21.60
C THR A 345 -33.43 36.49 -22.48
N ARG A 346 -34.65 36.29 -21.94
CA ARG A 346 -35.83 36.02 -22.78
C ARG A 346 -36.22 37.19 -23.69
N SER A 347 -35.92 38.44 -23.31
CA SER A 347 -36.14 39.61 -24.19
C SER A 347 -35.10 39.69 -25.30
N ASP A 348 -33.81 39.54 -24.98
CA ASP A 348 -32.71 39.50 -25.95
C ASP A 348 -32.91 38.36 -26.97
N LEU A 349 -33.29 37.16 -26.51
CA LEU A 349 -33.55 35.99 -27.37
C LEU A 349 -34.77 36.15 -28.28
N ARG A 350 -35.84 36.79 -27.79
CA ARG A 350 -37.01 37.13 -28.62
C ARG A 350 -36.65 38.15 -29.68
N GLN A 351 -36.01 39.26 -29.31
CA GLN A 351 -35.55 40.26 -30.27
C GLN A 351 -34.58 39.68 -31.30
N TYR A 352 -33.75 38.70 -30.91
CA TYR A 352 -32.89 37.99 -31.85
C TYR A 352 -33.70 37.08 -32.80
N ARG A 353 -34.63 36.25 -32.29
CA ARG A 353 -35.53 35.44 -33.12
C ARG A 353 -36.37 36.28 -34.08
N ASP A 354 -36.92 37.40 -33.61
CA ASP A 354 -37.72 38.35 -34.40
C ASP A 354 -36.89 39.10 -35.46
N SER A 355 -35.55 38.99 -35.42
CA SER A 355 -34.61 39.59 -36.39
C SER A 355 -34.11 38.63 -37.48
N LEU A 356 -34.51 37.35 -37.44
CA LEU A 356 -34.11 36.30 -38.39
C LEU A 356 -35.28 35.86 -39.27
N SER A 357 -34.99 35.26 -40.43
CA SER A 357 -35.99 34.45 -41.15
C SER A 357 -36.18 33.08 -40.49
N GLU A 358 -37.30 32.41 -40.77
CA GLU A 358 -37.61 31.08 -40.20
C GLU A 358 -36.50 30.06 -40.45
N THR A 359 -35.87 30.10 -41.64
CA THR A 359 -34.79 29.17 -42.02
C THR A 359 -33.48 29.47 -41.27
N GLU A 360 -33.17 30.75 -41.02
CA GLU A 360 -32.00 31.14 -40.23
C GLU A 360 -32.21 30.84 -38.73
N ALA A 361 -33.45 30.96 -38.25
CA ALA A 361 -33.82 30.55 -36.90
C ALA A 361 -33.73 29.02 -36.69
N GLU A 362 -34.01 28.22 -37.72
CA GLU A 362 -33.73 26.77 -37.71
C GLU A 362 -32.24 26.42 -37.86
N GLU A 363 -31.37 27.32 -38.35
CA GLU A 363 -29.92 27.12 -38.37
C GLU A 363 -29.21 27.54 -37.06
N SER A 364 -29.63 28.65 -36.43
CA SER A 364 -29.01 29.23 -35.22
C SER A 364 -28.73 28.22 -34.11
N ALA A 365 -27.53 28.28 -33.54
CA ALA A 365 -27.11 27.44 -32.42
C ALA A 365 -27.78 27.83 -31.09
N ILE A 366 -27.98 29.15 -30.89
CA ILE A 366 -28.56 29.66 -29.65
C ILE A 366 -30.05 29.33 -29.58
N LEU A 367 -30.79 29.46 -30.68
CA LEU A 367 -32.23 29.18 -30.66
C LEU A 367 -32.56 27.68 -30.50
N LYS A 368 -31.57 26.80 -30.73
CA LYS A 368 -31.63 25.36 -30.38
C LYS A 368 -31.27 25.06 -28.92
N SER A 369 -30.56 25.97 -28.26
CA SER A 369 -30.13 25.88 -26.86
C SER A 369 -30.80 26.90 -25.94
N GLU A 370 -31.88 27.56 -26.40
CA GLU A 370 -32.68 28.50 -25.59
C GLU A 370 -33.23 27.80 -24.35
N ASP A 371 -33.81 26.61 -24.50
CA ASP A 371 -34.35 25.85 -23.38
C ASP A 371 -33.25 25.40 -22.40
N SER A 372 -32.03 25.05 -22.86
CA SER A 372 -30.94 24.66 -21.96
C SER A 372 -30.30 25.87 -21.28
N TRP A 373 -30.13 27.02 -21.96
CA TRP A 373 -29.68 28.27 -21.32
C TRP A 373 -30.68 28.74 -20.27
N ILE A 374 -31.98 28.68 -20.56
CA ILE A 374 -33.05 29.01 -19.59
C ILE A 374 -33.09 27.97 -18.45
N GLU A 375 -32.91 26.68 -18.73
CA GLU A 375 -32.84 25.64 -17.70
C GLU A 375 -31.66 25.88 -16.76
N ILE A 376 -30.44 26.07 -17.29
CA ILE A 376 -29.22 26.36 -16.52
C ILE A 376 -29.43 27.61 -15.66
N LEU A 377 -29.90 28.72 -16.24
CA LEU A 377 -30.21 29.94 -15.49
C LEU A 377 -31.23 29.72 -14.36
N SER A 378 -32.15 28.75 -14.51
CA SER A 378 -33.11 28.36 -13.47
C SER A 378 -32.55 27.35 -12.45
N GLU A 379 -31.55 26.55 -12.84
CA GLU A 379 -30.90 25.54 -12.00
C GLU A 379 -29.83 26.16 -11.11
N THR A 380 -28.98 27.08 -11.60
CA THR A 380 -27.87 27.66 -10.84
C THR A 380 -28.29 28.14 -9.46
N GLU A 381 -29.40 28.88 -9.35
CA GLU A 381 -29.87 29.39 -8.05
C GLU A 381 -30.60 28.31 -7.21
N ARG A 382 -31.18 27.28 -7.84
CA ARG A 382 -31.68 26.09 -7.11
C ARG A 382 -30.53 25.29 -6.52
N VAL A 383 -29.43 25.16 -7.25
CA VAL A 383 -28.18 24.52 -6.81
C VAL A 383 -27.53 25.35 -5.72
N ARG A 384 -27.42 26.68 -5.86
CA ARG A 384 -26.89 27.58 -4.81
C ARG A 384 -27.75 27.54 -3.55
N ARG A 385 -29.07 27.56 -3.67
CA ARG A 385 -29.96 27.44 -2.51
C ARG A 385 -29.79 26.09 -1.81
N ARG A 386 -29.80 24.97 -2.54
CA ARG A 386 -29.49 23.64 -1.97
C ARG A 386 -28.11 23.62 -1.33
N LEU A 387 -27.10 24.24 -1.96
CA LEU A 387 -25.75 24.35 -1.43
C LEU A 387 -25.77 25.04 -0.06
N THR A 388 -26.46 26.18 0.09
CA THR A 388 -26.59 26.85 1.40
C THR A 388 -27.43 26.04 2.42
N GLU A 389 -28.44 25.30 1.98
CA GLU A 389 -29.23 24.40 2.84
C GLU A 389 -28.43 23.15 3.28
N GLU A 390 -27.48 22.68 2.47
CA GLU A 390 -26.53 21.62 2.80
C GLU A 390 -25.25 22.13 3.51
N GLU A 391 -24.85 23.40 3.32
CA GLU A 391 -23.80 24.09 4.12
C GLU A 391 -24.28 24.18 5.57
N ALA A 392 -25.50 24.66 5.81
CA ALA A 392 -26.06 24.75 7.16
C ALA A 392 -26.09 23.37 7.87
N LYS A 393 -26.45 22.30 7.14
CA LYS A 393 -26.40 20.92 7.64
C LYS A 393 -24.96 20.42 7.81
N ALA A 394 -24.04 20.80 6.91
CA ALA A 394 -22.61 20.47 7.02
C ALA A 394 -22.01 21.07 8.30
N GLU A 395 -22.27 22.36 8.54
CA GLU A 395 -21.78 23.10 9.69
C GLU A 395 -22.46 22.63 10.99
N GLU A 396 -23.76 22.29 10.97
CA GLU A 396 -24.42 21.66 12.14
C GLU A 396 -23.87 20.27 12.46
N ILE A 397 -23.72 19.40 11.46
CA ILE A 397 -23.13 18.06 11.64
C ILE A 397 -21.67 18.18 12.09
N THR A 398 -20.89 19.10 11.52
CA THR A 398 -19.48 19.33 11.89
C THR A 398 -19.35 19.95 13.29
N ARG A 399 -20.26 20.84 13.69
CA ARG A 399 -20.37 21.37 15.06
C ARG A 399 -20.64 20.25 16.05
N LEU A 400 -21.63 19.40 15.77
CA LEU A 400 -21.97 18.23 16.60
C LEU A 400 -20.84 17.18 16.61
N LEU A 401 -20.09 17.03 15.51
CA LEU A 401 -18.85 16.25 15.46
C LEU A 401 -17.85 16.79 16.47
N ASN A 402 -17.46 18.06 16.31
CA ASN A 402 -16.33 18.64 17.04
C ASN A 402 -16.64 18.80 18.52
N GLU A 403 -17.84 19.25 18.88
CA GLU A 403 -18.32 19.29 20.27
C GLU A 403 -18.23 17.90 20.93
N LYS A 404 -18.59 16.84 20.19
CA LYS A 404 -18.56 15.47 20.71
C LYS A 404 -17.16 14.88 20.77
N ILE A 405 -16.33 15.07 19.74
CA ILE A 405 -14.90 14.69 19.74
C ILE A 405 -14.21 15.36 20.94
N GLU A 406 -14.40 16.67 21.14
CA GLU A 406 -13.77 17.39 22.25
C GLU A 406 -14.28 16.89 23.63
N THR A 407 -15.56 16.53 23.78
CA THR A 407 -16.01 15.84 25.02
C THR A 407 -15.46 14.42 25.16
N ILE A 408 -15.29 13.66 24.08
CA ILE A 408 -14.71 12.31 24.12
C ILE A 408 -13.23 12.38 24.54
N GLU A 409 -12.49 13.35 24.02
CA GLU A 409 -11.08 13.58 24.37
C GLU A 409 -10.92 14.09 25.80
N ARG A 410 -11.74 15.07 26.24
CA ARG A 410 -11.75 15.54 27.64
C ARG A 410 -12.15 14.44 28.66
N ASP A 411 -13.07 13.54 28.33
CA ASP A 411 -13.41 12.36 29.16
C ASP A 411 -12.32 11.26 29.11
N LEU A 412 -11.48 11.23 28.07
CA LEU A 412 -10.34 10.31 27.93
C LEU A 412 -9.14 10.75 28.78
N GLU A 413 -8.79 12.03 28.73
CA GLU A 413 -7.65 12.61 29.46
C GLU A 413 -7.86 12.65 30.98
N SER A 414 -9.09 12.92 31.43
CA SER A 414 -9.36 13.28 32.84
C SER A 414 -9.48 12.09 33.82
N GLU A 415 -10.05 10.95 33.41
CA GLU A 415 -10.30 9.81 34.30
C GLU A 415 -9.53 8.53 33.93
N GLY A 416 -8.90 8.47 32.74
CA GLY A 416 -8.23 7.26 32.21
C GLY A 416 -9.16 6.04 32.03
N ARG A 417 -10.46 6.24 32.22
CA ARG A 417 -11.52 5.23 32.27
C ARG A 417 -12.79 5.81 31.66
N ILE A 418 -12.98 5.55 30.37
CA ILE A 418 -14.16 6.02 29.62
C ILE A 418 -15.45 5.64 30.35
N ARG A 419 -16.29 6.64 30.63
CA ARG A 419 -17.57 6.48 31.31
C ARG A 419 -18.52 5.60 30.50
N PRO A 420 -19.25 4.62 31.09
CA PRO A 420 -20.13 3.72 30.34
C PRO A 420 -21.23 4.42 29.53
N SER A 421 -21.65 5.61 29.96
CA SER A 421 -22.58 6.49 29.24
C SER A 421 -22.05 6.87 27.85
N LEU A 422 -20.75 7.18 27.74
CA LEU A 422 -20.12 7.59 26.48
C LEU A 422 -20.26 6.49 25.42
N GLY A 423 -20.13 5.21 25.79
CA GLY A 423 -20.35 4.09 24.88
C GLY A 423 -21.75 3.99 24.29
N VAL A 424 -22.76 4.34 25.09
CA VAL A 424 -24.16 4.40 24.63
C VAL A 424 -24.38 5.63 23.75
N GLU A 425 -23.75 6.76 24.09
CA GLU A 425 -23.82 8.00 23.29
C GLU A 425 -23.11 7.85 21.93
N LEU A 426 -21.91 7.26 21.88
CA LEU A 426 -21.21 6.85 20.65
C LEU A 426 -22.11 5.97 19.76
N GLN A 427 -22.81 4.99 20.35
CA GLN A 427 -23.68 4.08 19.61
C GLN A 427 -24.96 4.78 19.10
N LEU A 428 -25.52 5.72 19.87
CA LEU A 428 -26.64 6.57 19.45
C LEU A 428 -26.24 7.57 18.35
N LEU A 429 -25.01 8.09 18.39
CA LEU A 429 -24.44 8.91 17.31
C LEU A 429 -24.22 8.07 16.05
N GLN A 430 -23.64 6.87 16.16
CA GLN A 430 -23.44 5.96 15.02
C GLN A 430 -24.76 5.65 14.29
N GLY A 431 -25.86 5.50 15.03
CA GLY A 431 -27.22 5.31 14.48
C GLY A 431 -27.87 6.57 13.89
N ARG A 432 -27.22 7.75 13.94
CA ARG A 432 -27.68 9.04 13.39
C ARG A 432 -26.84 9.55 12.21
N LEU A 433 -25.67 8.96 11.93
CA LEU A 433 -24.83 9.38 10.79
C LEU A 433 -25.53 9.09 9.44
N PRO A 434 -25.43 9.99 8.43
CA PRO A 434 -25.86 9.70 7.06
C PRO A 434 -25.16 8.50 6.46
N ASP A 435 -25.87 7.66 5.69
CA ASP A 435 -25.29 6.50 5.01
C ASP A 435 -24.22 6.93 3.98
N PRO A 436 -23.02 6.30 3.95
CA PRO A 436 -21.97 6.72 3.01
C PRO A 436 -22.38 6.50 1.55
N GLY A 437 -23.31 5.57 1.28
CA GLY A 437 -23.88 5.34 -0.03
C GLY A 437 -24.71 6.52 -0.56
N SER A 438 -25.40 7.28 0.30
CA SER A 438 -26.18 8.45 -0.12
C SER A 438 -25.26 9.59 -0.53
N LEU A 439 -24.29 9.99 0.32
CA LEU A 439 -23.34 11.06 0.00
C LEU A 439 -22.50 10.75 -1.24
N ALA A 440 -21.99 9.52 -1.34
CA ALA A 440 -21.25 9.08 -2.53
C ALA A 440 -22.13 9.05 -3.80
N SER A 441 -23.46 8.89 -3.68
CA SER A 441 -24.38 9.02 -4.82
C SER A 441 -24.59 10.48 -5.26
N GLU A 442 -24.36 11.44 -4.36
CA GLU A 442 -24.56 12.87 -4.61
C GLU A 442 -23.32 13.50 -5.23
N ILE A 443 -22.14 13.15 -4.72
CA ILE A 443 -20.85 13.44 -5.37
C ILE A 443 -20.84 12.91 -6.81
N ARG A 444 -21.34 11.68 -7.03
CA ARG A 444 -21.48 11.10 -8.39
C ARG A 444 -22.46 11.91 -9.27
N ARG A 445 -23.62 12.30 -8.74
CA ARG A 445 -24.63 13.11 -9.47
C ARG A 445 -24.09 14.48 -9.86
N VAL A 446 -23.42 15.19 -8.94
CA VAL A 446 -22.79 16.49 -9.20
C VAL A 446 -21.69 16.37 -10.26
N ARG A 447 -20.82 15.36 -10.15
CA ARG A 447 -19.77 15.13 -11.15
C ARG A 447 -20.33 14.89 -12.55
N THR A 448 -21.40 14.08 -12.68
CA THR A 448 -22.06 13.88 -13.98
C THR A 448 -22.68 15.15 -14.57
N ARG A 449 -23.15 16.11 -13.75
CA ARG A 449 -23.65 17.41 -14.25
C ARG A 449 -22.50 18.31 -14.73
N ILE A 450 -21.37 18.34 -14.01
CA ILE A 450 -20.14 19.04 -14.44
C ILE A 450 -19.66 18.50 -15.80
N ASP A 451 -19.64 17.18 -15.97
CA ASP A 451 -19.18 16.56 -17.22
C ASP A 451 -20.16 16.82 -18.39
N GLN A 452 -21.47 16.97 -18.13
CA GLN A 452 -22.46 17.43 -19.12
C GLN A 452 -22.23 18.88 -19.54
N LEU A 453 -22.15 19.81 -18.56
CA LEU A 453 -21.94 21.24 -18.81
C LEU A 453 -20.63 21.51 -19.58
N ARG A 454 -19.58 20.73 -19.31
CA ARG A 454 -18.33 20.77 -20.07
C ARG A 454 -18.48 20.29 -21.51
N ALA A 455 -19.32 19.29 -21.77
CA ALA A 455 -19.60 18.83 -23.13
C ALA A 455 -20.42 19.87 -23.93
N GLU A 456 -21.45 20.46 -23.31
CA GLU A 456 -22.26 21.53 -23.88
C GLU A 456 -21.43 22.77 -24.19
N LYS A 457 -20.60 23.23 -23.23
CA LYS A 457 -19.61 24.29 -23.48
C LYS A 457 -18.65 23.94 -24.62
N ALA A 458 -18.14 22.71 -24.69
CA ALA A 458 -17.22 22.31 -25.76
C ALA A 458 -17.89 22.34 -27.15
N GLU A 459 -19.16 21.96 -27.26
CA GLU A 459 -19.93 22.04 -28.51
C GLU A 459 -20.11 23.50 -28.97
N LEU A 460 -20.51 24.40 -28.06
CA LEU A 460 -20.63 25.83 -28.31
C LEU A 460 -19.28 26.50 -28.65
N GLN A 461 -18.20 26.07 -28.00
CA GLN A 461 -16.83 26.53 -28.29
C GLN A 461 -16.32 26.05 -29.65
N ILE A 462 -16.68 24.85 -30.10
CA ILE A 462 -16.36 24.37 -31.45
C ILE A 462 -17.08 25.24 -32.50
N GLN A 463 -18.36 25.55 -32.28
CA GLN A 463 -19.17 26.37 -33.20
C GLN A 463 -18.67 27.81 -33.33
N THR A 464 -18.23 28.44 -32.23
CA THR A 464 -17.58 29.76 -32.27
C THR A 464 -16.19 29.70 -32.90
N GLN A 465 -15.35 28.72 -32.53
CA GLN A 465 -13.96 28.63 -32.99
C GLN A 465 -13.84 28.37 -34.50
N TRP A 466 -14.70 27.55 -35.10
CA TRP A 466 -14.69 27.26 -36.55
C TRP A 466 -14.81 28.54 -37.41
N ASN A 467 -15.55 29.54 -36.94
CA ASN A 467 -15.67 30.83 -37.62
C ASN A 467 -14.41 31.69 -37.49
N SER A 468 -13.79 31.72 -36.30
CA SER A 468 -12.52 32.45 -36.07
C SER A 468 -11.37 31.99 -36.98
N SER A 469 -11.38 30.71 -37.40
CA SER A 469 -10.39 30.15 -38.32
C SER A 469 -10.56 30.54 -39.80
N SER A 470 -11.53 31.39 -40.18
CA SER A 470 -11.68 31.92 -41.55
C SER A 470 -10.61 32.98 -41.91
N GLY A 471 -9.34 32.75 -41.57
CA GLY A 471 -8.20 33.60 -41.88
C GLY A 471 -7.32 33.12 -43.04
N SER A 472 -7.22 31.80 -43.31
CA SER A 472 -6.40 31.29 -44.42
C SER A 472 -6.67 29.81 -44.80
N SER A 473 -7.33 29.57 -45.93
CA SER A 473 -7.19 28.30 -46.69
C SER A 473 -7.64 28.48 -48.15
N LEU A 474 -6.88 27.91 -49.09
CA LEU A 474 -6.82 28.36 -50.49
C LEU A 474 -7.71 27.56 -51.48
N TRP A 475 -8.76 26.88 -50.99
CA TRP A 475 -9.53 25.91 -51.80
C TRP A 475 -11.01 26.23 -51.87
N SER A 476 -11.50 26.46 -53.09
CA SER A 476 -12.90 26.81 -53.39
C SER A 476 -13.77 25.57 -53.55
N GLY A 477 -14.73 25.38 -52.65
CA GLY A 477 -15.85 24.44 -52.78
C GLY A 477 -17.07 25.03 -52.06
N SER A 478 -18.19 25.17 -52.77
CA SER A 478 -19.35 25.92 -52.29
C SER A 478 -20.16 25.15 -51.23
N ILE A 479 -19.97 25.52 -49.97
CA ILE A 479 -20.92 25.27 -48.88
C ILE A 479 -21.45 26.65 -48.47
N PRO A 480 -22.78 26.84 -48.25
CA PRO A 480 -23.30 28.09 -47.71
C PRO A 480 -22.64 28.40 -46.35
N LYS A 481 -22.07 29.59 -46.21
CA LYS A 481 -21.60 30.08 -44.91
C LYS A 481 -22.74 30.87 -44.26
N SER A 482 -23.43 30.28 -43.29
CA SER A 482 -24.17 31.07 -42.30
C SER A 482 -23.15 31.86 -41.48
N GLN A 483 -23.01 33.15 -41.79
CA GLN A 483 -22.20 34.06 -40.98
C GLN A 483 -22.95 34.31 -39.67
N ILE A 484 -22.58 33.56 -38.61
CA ILE A 484 -23.03 33.79 -37.23
C ILE A 484 -22.93 35.29 -36.94
N SER A 485 -24.09 35.92 -36.69
CA SER A 485 -24.21 37.37 -36.52
C SER A 485 -23.33 37.86 -35.37
N GLU A 486 -22.87 39.12 -35.42
CA GLU A 486 -22.18 39.73 -34.28
C GLU A 486 -23.07 39.75 -33.02
N THR A 487 -24.40 39.81 -33.19
CA THR A 487 -25.37 39.65 -32.09
C THR A 487 -25.38 38.24 -31.51
N GLU A 488 -25.21 37.23 -32.36
CA GLU A 488 -25.19 35.82 -31.96
C GLU A 488 -23.87 35.47 -31.25
N GLN A 489 -22.72 35.95 -31.74
CA GLN A 489 -21.43 35.79 -31.06
C GLN A 489 -21.47 36.37 -29.63
N ARG A 490 -21.97 37.60 -29.49
CA ARG A 490 -22.15 38.29 -28.20
C ARG A 490 -23.20 37.65 -27.27
N LEU A 491 -24.00 36.69 -27.75
CA LEU A 491 -24.93 35.89 -26.95
C LEU A 491 -24.33 34.52 -26.62
N LEU A 492 -23.61 33.88 -27.55
CA LEU A 492 -22.80 32.67 -27.31
C LEU A 492 -21.73 32.90 -26.24
N ASP A 493 -20.99 34.01 -26.30
CA ASP A 493 -19.98 34.36 -25.29
C ASP A 493 -20.61 34.57 -23.90
N ARG A 494 -21.83 35.14 -23.85
CA ARG A 494 -22.60 35.28 -22.60
C ARG A 494 -23.07 33.93 -22.06
N PHE A 495 -23.52 33.02 -22.93
CA PHE A 495 -23.93 31.68 -22.53
C PHE A 495 -22.75 30.83 -22.06
N ILE A 496 -21.60 30.87 -22.75
CA ILE A 496 -20.36 30.19 -22.33
C ILE A 496 -19.89 30.71 -20.96
N ALA A 497 -19.93 32.02 -20.73
CA ALA A 497 -19.61 32.61 -19.43
C ALA A 497 -20.59 32.18 -18.32
N ASP A 498 -21.89 32.07 -18.63
CA ASP A 498 -22.90 31.57 -17.71
C ASP A 498 -22.65 30.09 -17.36
N ILE A 499 -22.33 29.24 -18.34
CA ILE A 499 -21.97 27.83 -18.12
C ILE A 499 -20.73 27.72 -17.23
N ASP A 500 -19.71 28.57 -17.42
CA ASP A 500 -18.53 28.58 -16.53
C ASP A 500 -18.91 28.90 -15.07
N THR A 501 -19.83 29.85 -14.83
CA THR A 501 -20.28 30.15 -13.47
C THR A 501 -21.06 29.00 -12.82
N ASP A 502 -21.79 28.22 -13.60
CA ASP A 502 -22.52 27.04 -13.12
C ASP A 502 -21.60 25.84 -12.87
N ILE A 503 -20.60 25.63 -13.73
CA ILE A 503 -19.50 24.67 -13.53
C ILE A 503 -18.75 24.99 -12.23
N ASP A 504 -18.40 26.25 -11.99
CA ASP A 504 -17.71 26.67 -10.77
C ASP A 504 -18.57 26.48 -9.51
N LEU A 505 -19.87 26.73 -9.59
CA LEU A 505 -20.82 26.45 -8.50
C LEU A 505 -20.91 24.94 -8.20
N HIS A 506 -21.03 24.11 -9.24
CA HIS A 506 -21.05 22.66 -9.08
C HIS A 506 -19.70 22.11 -8.58
N LEU A 507 -18.56 22.70 -8.96
CA LEU A 507 -17.25 22.35 -8.43
C LEU A 507 -17.10 22.71 -6.94
N ARG A 508 -17.65 23.84 -6.48
CA ARG A 508 -17.74 24.18 -5.04
C ARG A 508 -18.58 23.15 -4.29
N THR A 509 -19.77 22.84 -4.82
CA THR A 509 -20.66 21.79 -4.30
C THR A 509 -19.96 20.44 -4.18
N GLN A 510 -19.21 20.00 -5.20
CA GLN A 510 -18.48 18.74 -5.17
C GLN A 510 -17.42 18.71 -4.05
N ARG A 511 -16.59 19.76 -3.94
CA ARG A 511 -15.54 19.85 -2.89
C ARG A 511 -16.14 19.81 -1.48
N GLN A 512 -17.27 20.46 -1.26
CA GLN A 512 -17.96 20.47 0.03
C GLN A 512 -18.52 19.09 0.39
N LEU A 513 -19.16 18.40 -0.56
CA LEU A 513 -19.64 17.02 -0.34
C LEU A 513 -18.48 16.05 -0.09
N GLU A 514 -17.35 16.23 -0.79
CA GLU A 514 -16.11 15.46 -0.55
C GLU A 514 -15.52 15.77 0.84
N THR A 515 -15.59 17.02 1.31
CA THR A 515 -15.18 17.41 2.68
C THR A 515 -16.10 16.81 3.75
N GLN A 516 -17.43 16.89 3.57
CA GLN A 516 -18.40 16.22 4.43
C GLN A 516 -18.13 14.72 4.52
N GLN A 517 -17.85 14.05 3.38
CA GLN A 517 -17.56 12.62 3.38
C GLN A 517 -16.31 12.31 4.20
N ASN A 518 -15.22 13.06 4.00
CA ASN A 518 -13.98 12.89 4.76
C ASN A 518 -14.21 13.04 6.27
N ASN A 519 -14.90 14.11 6.70
CA ASN A 519 -15.22 14.34 8.12
C ASN A 519 -16.08 13.19 8.72
N LEU A 520 -17.05 12.68 7.96
CA LEU A 520 -17.92 11.57 8.40
C LEU A 520 -17.16 10.24 8.48
N ASP A 521 -16.26 9.96 7.54
CA ASP A 521 -15.43 8.75 7.55
C ASP A 521 -14.31 8.84 8.61
N GLU A 522 -13.81 10.05 8.93
CA GLU A 522 -12.92 10.31 10.08
C GLU A 522 -13.63 10.08 11.42
N LEU A 523 -14.84 10.65 11.63
CA LEU A 523 -15.63 10.36 12.83
C LEU A 523 -15.90 8.84 12.94
N ARG A 524 -16.24 8.17 11.84
CA ARG A 524 -16.40 6.70 11.84
C ARG A 524 -15.12 5.98 12.26
N HIS A 525 -13.95 6.46 11.86
CA HIS A 525 -12.67 5.90 12.29
C HIS A 525 -12.47 6.08 13.80
N LEU A 526 -12.71 7.28 14.33
CA LEU A 526 -12.63 7.59 15.77
C LEU A 526 -13.62 6.75 16.59
N ILE A 527 -14.86 6.58 16.12
CA ILE A 527 -15.89 5.71 16.71
C ILE A 527 -15.38 4.26 16.72
N ASN A 528 -15.03 3.70 15.56
CA ASN A 528 -14.68 2.28 15.42
C ASN A 528 -13.40 1.91 16.19
N ARG A 529 -12.42 2.81 16.26
CA ARG A 529 -11.18 2.66 17.04
C ARG A 529 -11.46 2.46 18.54
N HIS A 530 -12.47 3.13 19.10
CA HIS A 530 -12.73 3.13 20.53
C HIS A 530 -13.89 2.23 20.97
N VAL A 531 -15.01 2.18 20.24
CA VAL A 531 -16.25 1.50 20.69
C VAL A 531 -16.05 0.00 21.00
N LEU A 532 -15.16 -0.68 20.30
CA LEU A 532 -14.79 -2.08 20.61
C LEU A 532 -14.07 -2.26 21.96
N TRP A 533 -13.55 -1.19 22.56
CA TRP A 533 -12.90 -1.18 23.88
C TRP A 533 -13.66 -0.39 24.95
N ILE A 534 -14.75 0.33 24.60
CA ILE A 534 -15.65 0.88 25.62
C ILE A 534 -16.48 -0.24 26.26
N ARG A 535 -16.52 -0.21 27.59
CA ARG A 535 -17.38 -1.06 28.41
C ARG A 535 -18.82 -0.54 28.43
N ASN A 536 -19.54 -0.82 27.34
CA ASN A 536 -20.93 -0.42 27.11
C ASN A 536 -21.90 -0.91 28.23
N ARG A 537 -21.61 -2.03 28.92
CA ARG A 537 -22.50 -2.60 29.95
C ARG A 537 -21.79 -2.98 31.26
N SER A 538 -22.54 -2.95 32.36
CA SER A 538 -22.16 -3.47 33.68
C SER A 538 -21.70 -4.94 33.63
N PRO A 539 -20.88 -5.44 34.59
CA PRO A 539 -20.50 -6.84 34.60
C PRO A 539 -21.72 -7.70 34.97
N LEU A 540 -21.81 -8.95 34.50
CA LEU A 540 -22.99 -9.77 34.81
C LEU A 540 -23.01 -10.10 36.31
N SER A 541 -24.05 -9.64 37.01
CA SER A 541 -24.24 -9.85 38.44
C SER A 541 -25.22 -10.98 38.72
N MET A 542 -25.10 -11.64 39.86
CA MET A 542 -26.15 -12.55 40.37
C MET A 542 -27.50 -11.82 40.56
N ARG A 543 -27.48 -10.48 40.67
CA ARG A 543 -28.68 -9.63 40.71
C ARG A 543 -29.42 -9.55 39.37
N ASP A 544 -28.76 -9.86 38.25
CA ASP A 544 -29.36 -9.81 36.90
C ASP A 544 -30.11 -11.11 36.55
N PHE A 545 -29.89 -12.20 37.31
CA PHE A 545 -30.51 -13.49 37.05
C PHE A 545 -32.05 -13.49 37.26
N PRO A 546 -32.62 -12.93 38.34
CA PRO A 546 -34.07 -12.80 38.48
C PRO A 546 -34.72 -11.97 37.37
N THR A 547 -34.06 -10.90 36.92
CA THR A 547 -34.55 -10.07 35.80
C THR A 547 -34.47 -10.79 34.46
N ALA A 548 -33.41 -11.59 34.22
CA ALA A 548 -33.31 -12.45 33.03
C ALA A 548 -34.40 -13.53 33.03
N TRP A 549 -34.63 -14.19 34.17
CA TRP A 549 -35.65 -15.23 34.33
C TRP A 549 -37.07 -14.68 34.15
N ASN A 550 -37.39 -13.54 34.77
CA ASN A 550 -38.68 -12.87 34.58
C ASN A 550 -38.89 -12.39 33.14
N SER A 551 -37.82 -11.95 32.47
CA SER A 551 -37.86 -11.59 31.04
C SER A 551 -38.12 -12.83 30.16
N LEU A 552 -37.53 -13.97 30.49
CA LEU A 552 -37.74 -15.23 29.76
C LEU A 552 -39.18 -15.72 29.91
N ILE A 553 -39.72 -15.71 31.13
CA ILE A 553 -41.13 -16.03 31.41
C ILE A 553 -42.06 -15.08 30.64
N ARG A 554 -41.76 -13.78 30.57
CA ARG A 554 -42.57 -12.80 29.82
C ARG A 554 -42.53 -13.03 28.31
N ILE A 555 -41.37 -13.35 27.75
CA ILE A 555 -41.20 -13.61 26.31
C ILE A 555 -41.89 -14.92 25.91
N MET A 556 -41.73 -15.98 26.73
CA MET A 556 -42.31 -17.32 26.53
C MET A 556 -43.72 -17.49 27.13
N HIS A 557 -44.40 -16.41 27.52
CA HIS A 557 -45.69 -16.50 28.18
C HIS A 557 -46.75 -17.09 27.22
N PRO A 558 -47.67 -17.97 27.68
CA PRO A 558 -48.69 -18.56 26.80
C PRO A 558 -49.53 -17.51 26.04
N TYR A 559 -49.75 -16.34 26.65
CA TYR A 559 -50.43 -15.21 26.01
C TYR A 559 -49.63 -14.59 24.85
N THR A 560 -48.34 -14.31 25.02
CA THR A 560 -47.50 -13.70 23.96
C THR A 560 -47.27 -14.68 22.82
N LEU A 561 -47.07 -15.96 23.12
CA LEU A 561 -47.01 -17.04 22.11
C LEU A 561 -48.34 -17.17 21.36
N GLY A 562 -49.47 -17.04 22.05
CA GLY A 562 -50.81 -16.96 21.44
C GLY A 562 -50.96 -15.75 20.50
N GLN A 563 -50.50 -14.57 20.92
CA GLN A 563 -50.51 -13.37 20.08
C GLN A 563 -49.63 -13.52 18.83
N VAL A 564 -48.40 -14.03 18.96
CA VAL A 564 -47.50 -14.28 17.81
C VAL A 564 -48.13 -15.29 16.85
N LEU A 565 -48.81 -16.33 17.36
CA LEU A 565 -49.56 -17.28 16.54
C LEU A 565 -50.73 -16.61 15.81
N THR A 566 -51.50 -15.73 16.47
CA THR A 566 -52.57 -14.97 15.78
C THR A 566 -52.02 -13.99 14.74
N ALA A 567 -50.91 -13.31 15.02
CA ALA A 567 -50.22 -12.42 14.07
C ALA A 567 -49.77 -13.20 12.82
N PHE A 568 -49.14 -14.36 12.99
CA PHE A 568 -48.79 -15.27 11.90
C PHE A 568 -50.01 -15.65 11.04
N TRP A 569 -51.13 -16.05 11.66
CA TRP A 569 -52.36 -16.38 10.92
C TRP A 569 -53.01 -15.17 10.23
N VAL A 570 -52.93 -13.97 10.81
CA VAL A 570 -53.40 -12.72 10.19
C VAL A 570 -52.55 -12.34 8.98
N GLY A 571 -51.21 -12.39 9.10
CA GLY A 571 -50.32 -12.10 7.98
C GLY A 571 -50.43 -13.10 6.83
N MET A 572 -50.58 -14.40 7.13
CA MET A 572 -50.87 -15.41 6.10
C MET A 572 -52.23 -15.19 5.39
N LYS A 573 -53.22 -14.60 6.06
CA LYS A 573 -54.48 -14.17 5.40
C LYS A 573 -54.29 -12.90 4.57
N LYS A 574 -53.44 -11.97 5.01
CA LYS A 574 -53.23 -10.67 4.36
C LYS A 574 -52.46 -10.75 3.04
N GLN A 575 -51.53 -11.71 2.90
CA GLN A 575 -50.79 -11.93 1.64
C GLN A 575 -50.93 -13.36 1.12
N PRO A 576 -51.74 -13.61 0.06
CA PRO A 576 -52.11 -14.97 -0.37
C PRO A 576 -50.95 -15.80 -0.93
N HIS A 577 -49.82 -15.18 -1.30
CA HIS A 577 -48.63 -15.89 -1.76
C HIS A 577 -47.79 -16.49 -0.61
N LEU A 578 -47.86 -15.93 0.61
CA LEU A 578 -47.12 -16.44 1.77
C LEU A 578 -47.50 -17.89 2.15
N PRO A 579 -48.79 -18.25 2.35
CA PRO A 579 -49.15 -19.63 2.66
C PRO A 579 -48.82 -20.57 1.48
N ALA A 580 -48.93 -20.12 0.23
CA ALA A 580 -48.55 -20.92 -0.94
C ALA A 580 -47.03 -21.23 -0.95
N LEU A 581 -46.18 -20.25 -0.64
CA LEU A 581 -44.73 -20.44 -0.54
C LEU A 581 -44.34 -21.31 0.67
N LEU A 582 -44.99 -21.14 1.81
CA LEU A 582 -44.72 -21.94 3.02
C LEU A 582 -45.17 -23.40 2.84
N ILE A 583 -46.35 -23.62 2.25
CA ILE A 583 -46.81 -24.97 1.85
C ILE A 583 -45.86 -25.56 0.80
N LEU A 584 -45.40 -24.79 -0.19
CA LEU A 584 -44.41 -25.25 -1.18
C LEU A 584 -43.08 -25.61 -0.51
N ALA A 585 -42.62 -24.86 0.48
CA ALA A 585 -41.41 -25.18 1.26
C ALA A 585 -41.56 -26.48 2.06
N LEU A 586 -42.72 -26.70 2.68
CA LEU A 586 -43.02 -27.86 3.51
C LEU A 586 -43.21 -29.13 2.65
N LEU A 587 -43.96 -29.03 1.53
CA LEU A 587 -44.04 -30.06 0.50
C LEU A 587 -42.68 -30.32 -0.17
N SER A 588 -41.85 -29.29 -0.35
CA SER A 588 -40.48 -29.43 -0.82
C SER A 588 -39.64 -30.19 0.20
N MET A 589 -39.77 -29.94 1.50
CA MET A 589 -39.03 -30.69 2.53
C MET A 589 -39.43 -32.18 2.58
N ILE A 590 -40.73 -32.49 2.40
CA ILE A 590 -41.28 -33.86 2.46
C ILE A 590 -41.10 -34.60 1.11
N PHE A 591 -41.78 -34.14 0.06
CA PHE A 591 -41.86 -34.85 -1.22
C PHE A 591 -40.69 -34.57 -2.15
N ALA A 592 -40.27 -33.30 -2.30
CA ALA A 592 -39.08 -33.01 -3.08
C ALA A 592 -37.83 -33.51 -2.34
N GLY A 593 -37.76 -33.35 -1.01
CA GLY A 593 -36.64 -33.74 -0.17
C GLY A 593 -36.37 -35.24 -0.22
N THR A 594 -37.39 -36.09 -0.12
CA THR A 594 -37.21 -37.54 -0.30
C THR A 594 -36.75 -37.91 -1.72
N ARG A 595 -37.29 -37.27 -2.77
CA ARG A 595 -36.85 -37.45 -4.17
C ARG A 595 -35.42 -36.96 -4.42
N LEU A 596 -35.05 -35.80 -3.87
CA LEU A 596 -33.73 -35.17 -3.95
C LEU A 596 -32.68 -36.00 -3.19
N ARG A 597 -33.02 -36.48 -1.98
CA ARG A 597 -32.18 -37.40 -1.19
C ARG A 597 -31.95 -38.73 -1.92
N ARG A 598 -32.96 -39.29 -2.61
CA ARG A 598 -32.79 -40.47 -3.50
C ARG A 598 -31.92 -40.15 -4.72
N ARG A 599 -32.13 -39.01 -5.39
CA ARG A 599 -31.27 -38.55 -6.52
C ARG A 599 -29.82 -38.36 -6.07
N MET A 600 -29.57 -37.79 -4.90
CA MET A 600 -28.22 -37.67 -4.32
C MET A 600 -27.54 -39.04 -4.21
N THR A 601 -28.20 -40.05 -3.61
CA THR A 601 -27.60 -41.40 -3.50
C THR A 601 -27.36 -42.07 -4.86
N ALA A 602 -28.18 -41.78 -5.88
CA ALA A 602 -27.95 -42.27 -7.25
C ALA A 602 -26.77 -41.55 -7.94
N LEU A 603 -26.62 -40.24 -7.73
CA LEU A 603 -25.47 -39.46 -8.21
C LEU A 603 -24.17 -39.87 -7.50
N ALA A 604 -24.23 -40.14 -6.20
CA ALA A 604 -23.12 -40.66 -5.40
C ALA A 604 -22.61 -42.02 -5.92
N LYS A 605 -23.52 -42.96 -6.22
CA LYS A 605 -23.14 -44.24 -6.86
C LYS A 605 -22.46 -44.02 -8.22
N LYS A 606 -22.99 -43.14 -9.08
CA LYS A 606 -22.34 -42.78 -10.35
C LYS A 606 -20.98 -42.10 -10.12
N ALA A 607 -20.85 -41.22 -9.13
CA ALA A 607 -19.62 -40.52 -8.83
C ALA A 607 -18.51 -41.42 -8.27
N ARG A 608 -18.85 -42.51 -7.58
CA ARG A 608 -17.86 -43.52 -7.13
C ARG A 608 -17.37 -44.43 -8.27
N ALA A 609 -18.21 -44.72 -9.27
CA ALA A 609 -17.84 -45.58 -10.41
C ALA A 609 -16.55 -45.11 -11.12
N TRP A 610 -15.65 -46.05 -11.43
CA TRP A 610 -14.32 -45.76 -11.99
C TRP A 610 -14.40 -45.08 -13.36
N ASN A 611 -15.28 -45.57 -14.23
CA ASN A 611 -15.50 -45.12 -15.62
C ASN A 611 -16.11 -43.71 -15.79
N THR A 612 -16.52 -43.04 -14.71
CA THR A 612 -17.15 -41.72 -14.81
C THR A 612 -16.12 -40.62 -15.07
N THR A 613 -16.22 -39.99 -16.25
CA THR A 613 -15.35 -38.91 -16.73
C THR A 613 -16.03 -37.53 -16.77
N SER A 614 -17.31 -37.42 -16.41
CA SER A 614 -18.09 -36.18 -16.48
C SER A 614 -18.24 -35.48 -15.12
N LEU A 615 -18.26 -34.14 -15.14
CA LEU A 615 -18.47 -33.30 -13.95
C LEU A 615 -19.96 -33.17 -13.55
N VAL A 616 -20.89 -33.42 -14.48
CA VAL A 616 -22.34 -33.19 -14.30
C VAL A 616 -22.89 -33.81 -13.01
N PRO A 617 -22.56 -35.06 -12.63
CA PRO A 617 -23.07 -35.63 -11.38
C PRO A 617 -22.69 -34.85 -10.13
N THR A 618 -21.52 -34.19 -10.12
CA THR A 618 -21.03 -33.40 -8.98
C THR A 618 -21.66 -32.01 -8.95
N LEU A 619 -21.84 -31.37 -10.11
CA LEU A 619 -22.51 -30.08 -10.19
C LEU A 619 -24.02 -30.22 -9.86
N SER A 620 -24.67 -31.29 -10.34
CA SER A 620 -26.02 -31.65 -9.91
C SER A 620 -26.09 -31.97 -8.41
N ALA A 621 -25.08 -32.62 -7.83
CA ALA A 621 -25.03 -32.85 -6.38
C ALA A 621 -24.90 -31.54 -5.59
N ILE A 622 -24.06 -30.58 -6.01
CA ILE A 622 -23.95 -29.25 -5.39
C ILE A 622 -25.30 -28.52 -5.39
N LEU A 623 -25.99 -28.47 -6.54
CA LEU A 623 -27.32 -27.88 -6.66
C LEU A 623 -28.34 -28.58 -5.76
N ILE A 624 -28.27 -29.91 -5.63
CA ILE A 624 -29.15 -30.68 -4.74
C ILE A 624 -28.81 -30.44 -3.26
N THR A 625 -27.55 -30.23 -2.86
CA THR A 625 -27.23 -29.86 -1.47
C THR A 625 -27.78 -28.49 -1.09
N VAL A 626 -27.69 -27.49 -1.99
CA VAL A 626 -28.30 -26.16 -1.77
C VAL A 626 -29.83 -26.28 -1.69
N ALA A 627 -30.46 -26.99 -2.64
CA ALA A 627 -31.90 -27.24 -2.64
C ALA A 627 -32.42 -28.08 -1.45
N LEU A 628 -31.54 -28.79 -0.72
CA LEU A 628 -31.87 -29.51 0.50
C LEU A 628 -31.70 -28.68 1.79
N ALA A 629 -30.90 -27.61 1.77
CA ALA A 629 -30.73 -26.69 2.89
C ALA A 629 -31.77 -25.55 2.86
N LEU A 630 -32.09 -25.03 1.67
CA LEU A 630 -33.04 -23.93 1.46
C LEU A 630 -34.41 -24.10 2.15
N PRO A 631 -35.06 -25.28 2.24
CA PRO A 631 -36.37 -25.40 2.88
C PRO A 631 -36.41 -24.93 4.35
N VAL A 632 -35.32 -25.09 5.11
CA VAL A 632 -35.25 -24.63 6.51
C VAL A 632 -35.13 -23.11 6.58
N PHE A 633 -34.26 -22.52 5.74
CA PHE A 633 -34.14 -21.08 5.59
C PHE A 633 -35.47 -20.43 5.18
N ILE A 634 -36.11 -20.97 4.14
CA ILE A 634 -37.38 -20.50 3.59
C ILE A 634 -38.47 -20.57 4.66
N LEU A 635 -38.57 -21.68 5.40
CA LEU A 635 -39.57 -21.84 6.46
C LEU A 635 -39.39 -20.81 7.59
N LEU A 636 -38.17 -20.62 8.11
CA LEU A 636 -37.91 -19.64 9.16
C LEU A 636 -38.11 -18.20 8.67
N TYR A 637 -37.61 -17.87 7.48
CA TYR A 637 -37.73 -16.54 6.90
C TYR A 637 -39.20 -16.16 6.67
N PHE A 638 -39.99 -17.04 6.04
CA PHE A 638 -41.40 -16.73 5.74
C PHE A 638 -42.33 -16.79 6.95
N ILE A 639 -41.96 -17.47 8.04
CA ILE A 639 -42.65 -17.31 9.34
C ILE A 639 -42.46 -15.89 9.87
N GLY A 640 -41.22 -15.38 9.88
CA GLY A 640 -40.94 -14.01 10.31
C GLY A 640 -41.61 -12.95 9.42
N GLU A 641 -41.50 -13.11 8.10
CA GLU A 641 -42.17 -12.28 7.08
C GLU A 641 -43.71 -12.24 7.27
N ALA A 642 -44.34 -13.37 7.61
CA ALA A 642 -45.77 -13.42 7.88
C ALA A 642 -46.16 -12.71 9.18
N ILE A 643 -45.36 -12.83 10.25
CA ILE A 643 -45.65 -12.14 11.53
C ILE A 643 -45.53 -10.61 11.33
N GLU A 644 -44.50 -10.13 10.63
CA GLU A 644 -44.29 -8.70 10.35
C GLU A 644 -45.48 -8.07 9.61
N LYS A 645 -45.98 -8.76 8.58
CA LYS A 645 -47.10 -8.32 7.73
C LYS A 645 -48.47 -8.39 8.40
N SER A 646 -48.54 -8.72 9.69
CA SER A 646 -49.75 -8.58 10.49
C SER A 646 -50.06 -7.13 10.90
N GLU A 647 -49.11 -6.20 10.74
CA GLU A 647 -49.22 -4.80 11.20
C GLU A 647 -49.51 -4.65 12.72
N SER A 648 -49.08 -5.64 13.51
CA SER A 648 -49.16 -5.57 14.97
C SER A 648 -48.34 -4.39 15.54
N SER A 649 -48.99 -3.51 16.30
CA SER A 649 -48.34 -2.38 16.98
C SER A 649 -47.44 -2.78 18.17
N ASP A 650 -47.51 -4.04 18.62
CA ASP A 650 -46.68 -4.54 19.73
C ASP A 650 -45.25 -4.86 19.25
N ARG A 651 -44.28 -4.18 19.86
CA ARG A 651 -42.85 -4.36 19.62
C ARG A 651 -42.37 -5.79 19.88
N LEU A 652 -42.99 -6.53 20.81
CA LEU A 652 -42.62 -7.92 21.08
C LEU A 652 -42.91 -8.82 19.86
N ILE A 653 -44.03 -8.60 19.17
CA ILE A 653 -44.43 -9.37 17.99
C ILE A 653 -43.52 -9.02 16.80
N GLN A 654 -43.16 -7.74 16.65
CA GLN A 654 -42.17 -7.29 15.65
C GLN A 654 -40.77 -7.87 15.92
N ALA A 655 -40.34 -7.93 17.19
CA ALA A 655 -39.08 -8.55 17.58
C ALA A 655 -39.04 -10.05 17.27
N TYR A 656 -40.16 -10.78 17.47
CA TYR A 656 -40.30 -12.17 17.00
C TYR A 656 -40.19 -12.26 15.47
N ALA A 657 -40.89 -11.40 14.72
CA ALA A 657 -40.86 -11.39 13.26
C ALA A 657 -39.44 -11.22 12.69
N GLN A 658 -38.69 -10.25 13.22
CA GLN A 658 -37.30 -10.02 12.84
C GLN A 658 -36.38 -11.13 13.36
N GLY A 659 -36.59 -11.62 14.58
CA GLY A 659 -35.81 -12.71 15.18
C GLY A 659 -35.83 -13.99 14.35
N PHE A 660 -36.99 -14.37 13.81
CA PHE A 660 -37.15 -15.48 12.86
C PHE A 660 -36.37 -15.26 11.55
N LYS A 661 -36.44 -14.05 10.96
CA LYS A 661 -35.69 -13.72 9.73
C LYS A 661 -34.18 -13.74 9.95
N VAL A 662 -33.68 -13.16 11.05
CA VAL A 662 -32.25 -13.18 11.41
C VAL A 662 -31.76 -14.60 11.68
N ALA A 663 -32.52 -15.41 12.44
CA ALA A 663 -32.18 -16.81 12.70
C ALA A 663 -32.10 -17.66 11.41
N ALA A 664 -32.93 -17.36 10.40
CA ALA A 664 -32.84 -18.01 9.09
C ALA A 664 -31.48 -17.78 8.42
N TYR A 665 -30.99 -16.53 8.36
CA TYR A 665 -29.67 -16.22 7.80
C TYR A 665 -28.53 -16.92 8.58
N PHE A 666 -28.55 -16.84 9.91
CA PHE A 666 -27.49 -17.44 10.74
C PHE A 666 -27.42 -18.97 10.61
N ILE A 667 -28.53 -19.67 10.44
CA ILE A 667 -28.53 -21.14 10.32
C ILE A 667 -28.13 -21.66 8.93
N LEU A 668 -28.23 -20.82 7.88
CA LEU A 668 -28.01 -21.22 6.48
C LEU A 668 -26.63 -21.85 6.19
N PRO A 669 -25.47 -21.27 6.57
CA PRO A 669 -24.16 -21.91 6.32
C PRO A 669 -23.97 -23.21 7.11
N LEU A 670 -24.55 -23.30 8.32
CA LEU A 670 -24.49 -24.49 9.16
C LEU A 670 -25.32 -25.64 8.56
N GLU A 671 -26.53 -25.37 8.08
CA GLU A 671 -27.33 -26.37 7.35
C GLU A 671 -26.70 -26.76 6.00
N LEU A 672 -26.12 -25.81 5.25
CA LEU A 672 -25.36 -26.14 4.03
C LEU A 672 -24.22 -27.12 4.32
N MET A 673 -23.45 -26.90 5.39
CA MET A 673 -22.43 -27.84 5.83
C MET A 673 -23.03 -29.20 6.27
N ARG A 674 -24.16 -29.19 7.00
CA ARG A 674 -24.90 -30.42 7.40
C ARG A 674 -25.32 -31.27 6.20
N GLN A 675 -25.77 -30.64 5.11
CA GLN A 675 -26.15 -31.35 3.87
C GLN A 675 -24.92 -31.81 3.05
N VAL A 676 -23.81 -31.06 3.06
CA VAL A 676 -22.54 -31.44 2.41
C VAL A 676 -21.89 -32.67 3.08
N LEU A 677 -21.95 -32.76 4.41
CA LEU A 677 -21.39 -33.84 5.24
C LEU A 677 -22.30 -35.07 5.38
N ARG A 678 -23.49 -35.05 4.77
CA ARG A 678 -24.52 -36.10 4.86
C ARG A 678 -23.98 -37.49 4.42
N PRO A 679 -24.50 -38.62 4.93
CA PRO A 679 -24.13 -39.95 4.42
C PRO A 679 -24.40 -40.05 2.91
N GLN A 680 -23.42 -40.55 2.16
CA GLN A 680 -23.39 -40.54 0.68
C GLN A 680 -23.59 -39.14 0.06
N GLY A 681 -23.30 -38.08 0.82
CA GLY A 681 -23.31 -36.69 0.37
C GLY A 681 -22.01 -36.28 -0.32
N LEU A 682 -21.85 -34.97 -0.49
CA LEU A 682 -20.80 -34.40 -1.33
C LEU A 682 -19.38 -34.73 -0.83
N ALA A 683 -19.14 -34.61 0.47
CA ALA A 683 -17.84 -34.89 1.08
C ALA A 683 -17.36 -36.34 0.83
N ILE A 684 -18.18 -37.35 1.15
CA ILE A 684 -17.76 -38.76 1.14
C ILE A 684 -17.90 -39.41 -0.26
N ALA A 685 -18.85 -38.97 -1.09
CA ALA A 685 -19.11 -39.61 -2.39
C ALA A 685 -18.51 -38.89 -3.60
N HIS A 686 -18.30 -37.57 -3.52
CA HIS A 686 -17.73 -36.77 -4.61
C HIS A 686 -16.31 -36.31 -4.31
N PHE A 687 -16.05 -35.82 -3.09
CA PHE A 687 -14.76 -35.26 -2.70
C PHE A 687 -13.78 -36.27 -2.07
N ASN A 688 -14.25 -37.49 -1.76
CA ASN A 688 -13.45 -38.57 -1.16
C ASN A 688 -12.82 -38.17 0.19
N SER A 689 -13.59 -37.49 1.04
CA SER A 689 -13.22 -37.16 2.43
C SER A 689 -13.37 -38.37 3.37
N ASP A 690 -12.54 -38.42 4.41
CA ASP A 690 -12.48 -39.51 5.38
C ASP A 690 -13.81 -39.69 6.13
N GLU A 691 -14.43 -40.88 6.00
CA GLU A 691 -15.75 -41.18 6.58
C GLU A 691 -15.84 -41.00 8.12
N PRO A 692 -14.87 -41.43 8.97
CA PRO A 692 -14.94 -41.16 10.41
C PRO A 692 -14.82 -39.67 10.76
N SER A 693 -13.98 -38.91 10.05
CA SER A 693 -13.80 -37.48 10.25
C SER A 693 -15.08 -36.69 9.90
N VAL A 694 -15.79 -37.13 8.85
CA VAL A 694 -17.09 -36.56 8.45
C VAL A 694 -18.20 -36.95 9.44
N GLU A 695 -18.14 -38.16 10.02
CA GLU A 695 -19.11 -38.61 11.02
C GLU A 695 -19.07 -37.75 12.30
N GLN A 696 -17.88 -37.48 12.85
CA GLN A 696 -17.75 -36.69 14.09
C GLN A 696 -18.24 -35.26 13.90
N LEU A 697 -17.80 -34.57 12.82
CA LEU A 697 -18.29 -33.22 12.52
C LEU A 697 -19.80 -33.18 12.30
N ARG A 698 -20.40 -34.21 11.69
CA ARG A 698 -21.87 -34.28 11.51
C ARG A 698 -22.62 -34.43 12.84
N LYS A 699 -22.06 -35.16 13.81
CA LYS A 699 -22.63 -35.30 15.17
C LYS A 699 -22.57 -33.97 15.93
N GLY A 700 -21.39 -33.35 15.99
CA GLY A 700 -21.23 -32.03 16.63
C GLY A 700 -22.11 -30.96 15.99
N LEU A 701 -22.13 -30.89 14.66
CA LEU A 701 -22.92 -29.90 13.92
C LEU A 701 -24.43 -30.12 14.08
N ARG A 702 -24.87 -31.37 14.27
CA ARG A 702 -26.26 -31.66 14.65
C ARG A 702 -26.59 -31.07 16.03
N ILE A 703 -25.74 -31.25 17.04
CA ILE A 703 -25.98 -30.69 18.38
C ILE A 703 -25.98 -29.16 18.33
N LEU A 704 -25.03 -28.57 17.59
CA LEU A 704 -24.93 -27.13 17.36
C LEU A 704 -26.20 -26.53 16.72
N ILE A 705 -26.79 -27.22 15.73
CA ILE A 705 -28.02 -26.75 15.07
C ILE A 705 -29.25 -27.05 15.93
N ASP A 706 -29.45 -28.30 16.36
CA ASP A 706 -30.68 -28.76 17.02
C ASP A 706 -30.86 -28.08 18.41
N VAL A 707 -29.78 -27.71 19.11
CA VAL A 707 -29.81 -27.00 20.42
C VAL A 707 -29.49 -25.51 20.29
N GLY A 708 -28.64 -25.12 19.34
CA GLY A 708 -28.27 -23.70 19.15
C GLY A 708 -29.36 -22.87 18.49
N LEU A 709 -30.21 -23.42 17.61
CA LEU A 709 -31.27 -22.67 16.92
C LEU A 709 -32.30 -22.03 17.90
N PRO A 710 -32.82 -22.72 18.94
CA PRO A 710 -33.65 -22.07 19.96
C PRO A 710 -32.94 -20.96 20.73
N ILE A 711 -31.67 -21.16 21.11
CA ILE A 711 -30.88 -20.16 21.85
C ILE A 711 -30.65 -18.92 20.98
N LEU A 712 -30.26 -19.12 19.72
CA LEU A 712 -30.08 -18.09 18.71
C LEU A 712 -31.37 -17.30 18.48
N LEU A 713 -32.52 -17.96 18.33
CA LEU A 713 -33.81 -17.29 18.12
C LEU A 713 -34.21 -16.45 19.34
N LEU A 714 -34.12 -16.99 20.55
CA LEU A 714 -34.43 -16.21 21.75
C LEU A 714 -33.45 -15.04 21.92
N TRP A 715 -32.18 -15.21 21.56
CA TRP A 715 -31.19 -14.13 21.56
C TRP A 715 -31.52 -13.03 20.55
N THR A 716 -31.83 -13.37 19.28
CA THR A 716 -32.19 -12.37 18.26
C THR A 716 -33.47 -11.62 18.64
N VAL A 717 -34.45 -12.29 19.24
CA VAL A 717 -35.64 -11.62 19.79
C VAL A 717 -35.26 -10.66 20.92
N CYS A 718 -34.39 -11.05 21.86
CA CYS A 718 -33.94 -10.15 22.93
C CYS A 718 -33.24 -8.88 22.42
N GLN A 719 -32.50 -8.97 21.31
CA GLN A 719 -31.88 -7.82 20.66
C GLN A 719 -32.94 -6.87 20.07
N GLN A 720 -33.91 -7.41 19.31
CA GLN A 720 -34.90 -6.59 18.58
C GLN A 720 -36.03 -6.01 19.44
N ILE A 721 -36.14 -6.37 20.72
CA ILE A 721 -37.09 -5.75 21.66
C ILE A 721 -36.73 -4.28 21.95
N GLY A 722 -35.46 -3.87 21.78
CA GLY A 722 -35.02 -2.49 22.00
C GLY A 722 -35.10 -2.03 23.45
N ASN A 723 -35.14 -2.95 24.42
CA ASN A 723 -35.09 -2.66 25.85
C ASN A 723 -33.70 -3.04 26.41
N PRO A 724 -32.85 -2.06 26.78
CA PRO A 724 -31.49 -2.32 27.25
C PRO A 724 -31.40 -3.24 28.48
N GLN A 725 -32.45 -3.36 29.31
CA GLN A 725 -32.47 -4.24 30.47
C GLN A 725 -32.64 -5.72 30.07
N VAL A 726 -33.50 -6.00 29.09
CA VAL A 726 -33.76 -7.37 28.59
C VAL A 726 -32.54 -7.88 27.81
N GLU A 727 -31.97 -7.01 26.98
CA GLU A 727 -30.76 -7.29 26.21
C GLU A 727 -29.55 -7.56 27.12
N GLY A 728 -29.31 -6.68 28.09
CA GLY A 728 -28.16 -6.75 28.99
C GLY A 728 -28.18 -7.88 30.02
N SER A 729 -29.35 -8.50 30.25
CA SER A 729 -29.53 -9.63 31.18
C SER A 729 -29.78 -10.94 30.43
N LEU A 730 -30.98 -11.14 29.88
CA LEU A 730 -31.37 -12.37 29.19
C LEU A 730 -30.65 -12.53 27.84
N GLY A 731 -30.61 -11.49 27.01
CA GLY A 731 -29.95 -11.54 25.70
C GLY A 731 -28.47 -11.92 25.84
N ARG A 732 -27.77 -11.26 26.76
CA ARG A 732 -26.39 -11.58 27.16
C ARG A 732 -26.22 -13.00 27.69
N GLY A 733 -27.13 -13.48 28.55
CA GLY A 733 -27.11 -14.86 29.05
C GLY A 733 -27.25 -15.91 27.94
N LEU A 734 -28.14 -15.66 26.96
CA LEU A 734 -28.33 -16.51 25.80
C LEU A 734 -27.12 -16.47 24.84
N PHE A 735 -26.50 -15.30 24.64
CA PHE A 735 -25.26 -15.17 23.89
C PHE A 735 -24.12 -15.98 24.54
N ILE A 736 -23.96 -15.86 25.86
CA ILE A 736 -23.00 -16.64 26.66
C ILE A 736 -23.26 -18.14 26.51
N ALA A 737 -24.51 -18.59 26.61
CA ALA A 737 -24.87 -20.00 26.41
C ALA A 737 -24.55 -20.49 24.99
N GLY A 738 -24.82 -19.67 23.97
CA GLY A 738 -24.48 -19.97 22.58
C GLY A 738 -22.97 -20.07 22.32
N MET A 739 -22.18 -19.15 22.88
CA MET A 739 -20.71 -19.18 22.80
C MET A 739 -20.10 -20.36 23.57
N PHE A 740 -20.63 -20.69 24.75
CA PHE A 740 -20.22 -21.88 25.49
C PHE A 740 -20.52 -23.17 24.69
N LEU A 741 -21.71 -23.26 24.08
CA LEU A 741 -22.08 -24.39 23.22
C LEU A 741 -21.18 -24.49 21.97
N ALA A 742 -20.78 -23.36 21.37
CA ALA A 742 -19.80 -23.33 20.30
C ALA A 742 -18.40 -23.78 20.75
N SER A 743 -17.97 -23.44 21.98
CA SER A 743 -16.72 -23.93 22.58
C SER A 743 -16.73 -25.44 22.79
N VAL A 744 -17.84 -26.00 23.29
CA VAL A 744 -18.04 -27.46 23.42
C VAL A 744 -18.05 -28.16 22.06
N PHE A 745 -18.69 -27.56 21.04
CA PHE A 745 -18.67 -28.05 19.67
C PHE A 745 -17.25 -28.09 19.09
N PHE A 746 -16.44 -27.04 19.30
CA PHE A 746 -15.04 -27.02 18.86
C PHE A 746 -14.17 -28.00 19.63
N TRP A 747 -14.37 -28.15 20.95
CA TRP A 747 -13.66 -29.15 21.76
C TRP A 747 -13.85 -30.55 21.19
N ASP A 748 -15.09 -30.98 20.95
CA ASP A 748 -15.40 -32.31 20.39
C ASP A 748 -14.90 -32.46 18.94
N CYS A 749 -15.24 -31.52 18.04
CA CYS A 749 -14.92 -31.65 16.62
C CYS A 749 -13.42 -31.57 16.32
N PHE A 750 -12.65 -30.82 17.11
CA PHE A 750 -11.22 -30.62 16.87
C PHE A 750 -10.29 -31.37 17.85
N HIS A 751 -10.84 -32.20 18.75
CA HIS A 751 -10.02 -32.95 19.72
C HIS A 751 -8.93 -33.80 19.05
N PRO A 752 -7.64 -33.70 19.43
CA PRO A 752 -6.55 -34.42 18.75
C PRO A 752 -6.63 -35.95 18.77
N LYS A 753 -7.46 -36.57 19.62
CA LYS A 753 -7.63 -38.04 19.69
C LYS A 753 -8.85 -38.59 18.94
N HIS A 754 -9.92 -37.80 18.77
CA HIS A 754 -11.21 -38.28 18.21
C HIS A 754 -11.87 -37.33 17.20
N GLY A 755 -11.35 -36.11 17.03
CA GLY A 755 -11.88 -35.10 16.11
C GLY A 755 -11.47 -35.30 14.65
N ILE A 756 -11.86 -34.34 13.80
CA ILE A 756 -11.76 -34.37 12.33
C ILE A 756 -10.36 -34.71 11.81
N PHE A 757 -9.31 -34.18 12.46
CA PHE A 757 -7.94 -34.31 11.99
C PHE A 757 -7.24 -35.63 12.35
N THR A 758 -7.87 -36.49 13.15
CA THR A 758 -7.28 -37.77 13.62
C THR A 758 -6.74 -38.64 12.49
N THR A 759 -7.58 -39.00 11.52
CA THR A 759 -7.19 -39.81 10.35
C THR A 759 -5.97 -39.22 9.64
N ARG A 760 -5.93 -37.90 9.47
CA ARG A 760 -4.83 -37.19 8.80
C ARG A 760 -3.56 -37.13 9.65
N MET A 761 -3.68 -36.99 10.98
CA MET A 761 -2.53 -37.02 11.89
C MET A 761 -1.92 -38.42 12.03
N GLN A 762 -2.74 -39.48 11.92
CA GLN A 762 -2.27 -40.87 11.89
C GLN A 762 -1.49 -41.18 10.60
N HIS A 763 -1.97 -40.71 9.44
CA HIS A 763 -1.28 -40.91 8.16
C HIS A 763 -0.06 -39.98 7.97
N TYR A 764 -0.01 -38.82 8.64
CA TYR A 764 1.06 -37.83 8.51
C TYR A 764 1.54 -37.32 9.89
N PRO A 765 2.20 -38.18 10.70
CA PRO A 765 2.61 -37.83 12.06
C PRO A 765 3.59 -36.64 12.12
N ASP A 766 4.42 -36.46 11.09
CA ASP A 766 5.36 -35.33 10.97
C ASP A 766 4.75 -34.00 10.51
N SER A 767 3.43 -33.95 10.28
CA SER A 767 2.79 -32.70 9.86
C SER A 767 2.96 -31.57 10.89
N TRP A 768 2.99 -30.32 10.41
CA TRP A 768 2.97 -29.15 11.29
C TRP A 768 1.74 -29.15 12.21
N LEU A 769 0.62 -29.72 11.75
CA LEU A 769 -0.65 -29.80 12.47
C LEU A 769 -0.54 -30.74 13.69
N SER A 770 0.13 -31.89 13.55
CA SER A 770 0.37 -32.83 14.66
C SER A 770 1.42 -32.28 15.64
N ARG A 771 2.48 -31.63 15.13
CA ARG A 771 3.53 -31.01 15.97
C ARG A 771 3.00 -29.82 16.80
N LEU A 772 2.26 -28.90 16.20
CA LEU A 772 1.72 -27.70 16.86
C LEU A 772 0.39 -27.92 17.61
N ARG A 773 -0.03 -29.18 17.82
CA ARG A 773 -1.31 -29.53 18.48
C ARG A 773 -1.50 -28.94 19.88
N MET A 774 -0.41 -28.63 20.59
CA MET A 774 -0.45 -28.01 21.92
C MET A 774 -0.87 -26.53 21.86
N PHE A 775 -0.74 -25.87 20.71
CA PHE A 775 -1.03 -24.45 20.53
C PHE A 775 -2.36 -24.22 19.79
N TRP A 776 -2.55 -24.85 18.63
CA TRP A 776 -3.74 -24.56 17.81
C TRP A 776 -5.04 -25.12 18.41
N PHE A 777 -5.00 -26.25 19.11
CA PHE A 777 -6.20 -26.86 19.72
C PHE A 777 -6.80 -25.97 20.83
N PRO A 778 -6.05 -25.60 21.89
CA PRO A 778 -6.60 -24.71 22.91
C PRO A 778 -6.96 -23.34 22.33
N LEU A 779 -6.24 -22.83 21.33
CA LEU A 779 -6.59 -21.57 20.68
C LEU A 779 -7.99 -21.60 20.04
N ILE A 780 -8.32 -22.63 19.24
CA ILE A 780 -9.64 -22.75 18.60
C ILE A 780 -10.76 -22.90 19.64
N VAL A 781 -10.55 -23.71 20.69
CA VAL A 781 -11.55 -23.89 21.76
C VAL A 781 -11.72 -22.62 22.60
N ALA A 782 -10.62 -21.90 22.86
CA ALA A 782 -10.60 -20.68 23.64
C ALA A 782 -11.27 -19.51 22.92
N THR A 783 -11.25 -19.42 21.59
CA THR A 783 -11.85 -18.29 20.85
C THR A 783 -13.29 -17.94 21.29
N PRO A 784 -14.29 -18.85 21.22
CA PRO A 784 -15.64 -18.54 21.71
C PRO A 784 -15.73 -18.44 23.24
N PHE A 785 -14.85 -19.10 24.00
CA PHE A 785 -14.78 -18.94 25.45
C PHE A 785 -14.29 -17.54 25.85
N ILE A 786 -13.36 -16.96 25.09
CA ILE A 786 -12.91 -15.59 25.23
C ILE A 786 -14.06 -14.62 24.94
N LEU A 787 -14.87 -14.86 23.89
CA LEU A 787 -16.08 -14.06 23.64
C LEU A 787 -17.10 -14.12 24.80
N CYS A 788 -17.23 -15.28 25.43
CA CYS A 788 -18.00 -15.42 26.68
C CYS A 788 -17.41 -14.57 27.82
N THR A 789 -16.09 -14.60 28.06
CA THR A 789 -15.47 -13.78 29.12
C THR A 789 -15.52 -12.27 28.84
N ILE A 790 -15.32 -11.84 27.59
CA ILE A 790 -15.45 -10.45 27.13
C ILE A 790 -16.90 -9.95 27.36
N SER A 791 -17.89 -10.77 27.03
CA SER A 791 -19.31 -10.52 27.33
C SER A 791 -19.57 -10.42 28.84
N LEU A 792 -19.04 -11.33 29.66
CA LEU A 792 -19.19 -11.33 31.13
C LEU A 792 -18.60 -10.07 31.79
N LEU A 793 -17.46 -9.57 31.30
CA LEU A 793 -16.79 -8.36 31.81
C LEU A 793 -17.57 -7.06 31.52
N GLY A 794 -18.38 -7.03 30.46
CA GLY A 794 -19.23 -5.88 30.09
C GLY A 794 -19.03 -5.34 28.68
N TYR A 795 -18.07 -5.89 27.93
CA TYR A 795 -17.75 -5.50 26.56
C TYR A 795 -18.67 -6.20 25.55
N GLN A 796 -19.98 -6.06 25.74
CA GLN A 796 -20.98 -6.81 24.98
C GLN A 796 -20.91 -6.50 23.47
N TYR A 797 -20.71 -5.24 23.09
CA TYR A 797 -20.53 -4.84 21.69
C TYR A 797 -19.32 -5.56 21.06
N ALA A 798 -18.17 -5.56 21.73
CA ALA A 798 -16.97 -6.24 21.27
C ALA A 798 -17.18 -7.75 21.05
N ALA A 799 -17.87 -8.42 21.99
CA ALA A 799 -18.20 -9.83 21.86
C ALA A 799 -19.13 -10.11 20.68
N LEU A 800 -20.04 -9.19 20.34
CA LEU A 800 -20.95 -9.29 19.20
C LEU A 800 -20.22 -9.08 17.87
N SER A 801 -19.47 -7.99 17.68
CA SER A 801 -18.75 -7.73 16.43
C SER A 801 -17.72 -8.81 16.10
N LEU A 802 -17.04 -9.36 17.12
CA LEU A 802 -16.13 -10.50 16.94
C LEU A 802 -16.88 -11.80 16.61
N ALA A 803 -18.10 -12.00 17.12
CA ALA A 803 -18.95 -13.13 16.73
C ALA A 803 -19.50 -13.00 15.30
N GLU A 804 -19.77 -11.78 14.82
CA GLU A 804 -20.15 -11.48 13.44
C GLU A 804 -18.99 -11.75 12.46
N CYS A 805 -17.76 -11.33 12.80
CA CYS A 805 -16.56 -11.74 12.07
C CYS A 805 -16.42 -13.27 12.09
N GLY A 806 -16.67 -13.91 13.23
CA GLY A 806 -16.74 -15.37 13.36
C GLY A 806 -17.73 -16.02 12.38
N TYR A 807 -18.95 -15.51 12.28
CA TYR A 807 -19.97 -15.96 11.32
C TYR A 807 -19.51 -15.77 9.87
N GLY A 808 -18.84 -14.67 9.54
CA GLY A 808 -18.20 -14.47 8.23
C GLY A 808 -17.14 -15.54 7.92
N THR A 809 -16.33 -15.94 8.91
CA THR A 809 -15.37 -17.04 8.71
C THR A 809 -16.04 -18.40 8.48
N ILE A 810 -17.21 -18.66 9.09
CA ILE A 810 -17.97 -19.90 8.85
C ILE A 810 -18.41 -19.96 7.38
N TRP A 811 -18.96 -18.88 6.82
CA TRP A 811 -19.30 -18.79 5.40
C TRP A 811 -18.09 -19.05 4.50
N LEU A 812 -16.96 -18.40 4.80
CA LEU A 812 -15.71 -18.56 4.07
C LEU A 812 -15.20 -20.02 4.09
N ILE A 813 -15.28 -20.69 5.24
CA ILE A 813 -14.91 -22.10 5.40
C ILE A 813 -15.86 -23.02 4.59
N VAL A 814 -17.17 -22.77 4.62
CA VAL A 814 -18.16 -23.53 3.82
C VAL A 814 -17.86 -23.41 2.31
N ILE A 815 -17.66 -22.17 1.83
CA ILE A 815 -17.36 -21.90 0.42
C ILE A 815 -16.02 -22.53 0.02
N ALA A 816 -14.96 -22.34 0.82
CA ALA A 816 -13.64 -22.91 0.56
C ALA A 816 -13.66 -24.45 0.54
N PHE A 817 -14.43 -25.10 1.42
CA PHE A 817 -14.60 -26.56 1.42
C PHE A 817 -15.29 -27.06 0.14
N VAL A 818 -16.40 -26.44 -0.27
CA VAL A 818 -17.13 -26.84 -1.49
C VAL A 818 -16.31 -26.57 -2.75
N VAL A 819 -15.62 -25.42 -2.84
CA VAL A 819 -14.76 -25.07 -3.98
C VAL A 819 -13.54 -25.98 -4.06
N SER A 820 -12.83 -26.22 -2.95
CA SER A 820 -11.67 -27.11 -2.92
C SER A 820 -12.02 -28.56 -3.27
N GLY A 821 -13.14 -29.08 -2.76
CA GLY A 821 -13.65 -30.40 -3.10
C GLY A 821 -14.08 -30.52 -4.56
N PHE A 822 -14.74 -29.50 -5.11
CA PHE A 822 -15.10 -29.46 -6.54
C PHE A 822 -13.86 -29.46 -7.44
N LEU A 823 -12.84 -28.66 -7.08
CA LEU A 823 -11.57 -28.57 -7.78
C LEU A 823 -10.78 -29.90 -7.71
N TRP A 824 -10.72 -30.53 -6.53
CA TRP A 824 -10.16 -31.88 -6.37
C TRP A 824 -10.87 -32.90 -7.26
N ARG A 825 -12.21 -32.87 -7.28
CA ARG A 825 -13.01 -33.76 -8.13
C ARG A 825 -12.81 -33.49 -9.62
N TRP A 826 -12.66 -32.23 -10.02
CA TRP A 826 -12.33 -31.88 -11.41
C TRP A 826 -10.97 -32.46 -11.84
N LEU A 827 -9.95 -32.36 -11.00
CA LEU A 827 -8.63 -32.90 -11.29
C LEU A 827 -8.62 -34.43 -11.34
N LEU A 828 -9.28 -35.10 -10.39
CA LEU A 828 -9.44 -36.55 -10.38
C LEU A 828 -10.15 -37.05 -11.66
N LEU A 829 -11.11 -36.28 -12.18
CA LEU A 829 -11.74 -36.57 -13.48
C LEU A 829 -10.80 -36.32 -14.68
N GLN A 830 -9.88 -35.34 -14.63
CA GLN A 830 -8.84 -35.21 -15.68
C GLN A 830 -7.87 -36.40 -15.66
N ARG A 831 -7.37 -36.80 -14.47
CA ARG A 831 -6.51 -37.99 -14.31
C ARG A 831 -7.16 -39.23 -14.95
N ARG A 832 -8.41 -39.54 -14.56
CA ARG A 832 -9.19 -40.65 -15.13
C ARG A 832 -9.45 -40.52 -16.62
N ARG A 833 -9.62 -39.30 -17.16
CA ARG A 833 -9.84 -39.08 -18.60
C ARG A 833 -8.58 -39.33 -19.44
N VAL A 834 -7.41 -38.97 -18.93
CA VAL A 834 -6.11 -39.28 -19.57
C VAL A 834 -5.82 -40.77 -19.49
N ALA A 835 -6.01 -41.39 -18.31
CA ALA A 835 -5.86 -42.84 -18.16
C ALA A 835 -6.80 -43.61 -19.10
N TYR A 836 -8.08 -43.25 -19.17
CA TYR A 836 -9.04 -43.89 -20.08
C TYR A 836 -8.70 -43.70 -21.57
N ALA A 837 -8.10 -42.56 -21.95
CA ALA A 837 -7.61 -42.36 -23.31
C ALA A 837 -6.46 -43.33 -23.63
N LEU A 838 -5.47 -43.46 -22.73
CA LEU A 838 -4.35 -44.40 -22.89
C LEU A 838 -4.79 -45.87 -22.87
N TYR A 839 -5.75 -46.25 -22.01
CA TYR A 839 -6.35 -47.58 -22.03
C TYR A 839 -7.11 -47.86 -23.34
N LYS A 840 -7.81 -46.85 -23.90
CA LYS A 840 -8.44 -47.01 -25.21
C LYS A 840 -7.40 -47.11 -26.32
N GLU A 841 -6.33 -46.32 -26.29
CA GLU A 841 -5.26 -46.35 -27.30
C GLU A 841 -4.55 -47.71 -27.31
N LYS A 842 -4.13 -48.23 -26.15
CA LYS A 842 -3.59 -49.60 -26.03
C LYS A 842 -4.59 -50.67 -26.49
N ARG A 843 -5.88 -50.50 -26.22
CA ARG A 843 -6.91 -51.42 -26.71
C ARG A 843 -7.09 -51.32 -28.23
N ASP A 844 -7.12 -50.13 -28.80
CA ASP A 844 -7.19 -49.92 -30.25
C ASP A 844 -5.92 -50.44 -30.96
N GLU A 845 -4.78 -50.57 -30.25
CA GLU A 845 -3.57 -51.28 -30.71
C GLU A 845 -3.70 -52.80 -30.59
N THR A 846 -4.24 -53.33 -29.49
CA THR A 846 -4.44 -54.78 -29.29
C THR A 846 -5.53 -55.34 -30.21
N ASP A 847 -6.63 -54.59 -30.41
CA ASP A 847 -7.71 -54.92 -31.35
C ASP A 847 -7.24 -54.78 -32.83
N ARG A 848 -6.02 -54.24 -33.10
CA ARG A 848 -5.34 -54.27 -34.42
C ARG A 848 -4.31 -55.39 -34.53
N VAL A 849 -3.55 -55.63 -33.46
CA VAL A 849 -2.55 -56.71 -33.36
C VAL A 849 -3.27 -57.93 -32.80
N ASN A 850 -4.03 -58.60 -33.67
CA ASN A 850 -5.06 -59.59 -33.39
C ASN A 850 -4.59 -60.82 -32.56
N VAL A 851 -4.40 -60.59 -31.26
CA VAL A 851 -3.84 -61.52 -30.27
C VAL A 851 -4.85 -61.67 -29.14
N GLU A 852 -5.44 -62.86 -29.04
CA GLU A 852 -6.30 -63.22 -27.91
C GLU A 852 -5.45 -63.51 -26.68
N GLY A 853 -5.82 -62.94 -25.53
CA GLY A 853 -5.14 -63.18 -24.25
C GLY A 853 -4.11 -62.09 -23.88
N PHE A 854 -4.59 -60.97 -23.36
CA PHE A 854 -3.77 -60.05 -22.56
C PHE A 854 -4.54 -59.68 -21.29
N ASP A 855 -4.23 -60.35 -20.19
CA ASP A 855 -4.75 -59.96 -18.87
C ASP A 855 -4.16 -58.61 -18.47
N ILE A 856 -5.02 -57.70 -18.00
CA ILE A 856 -4.63 -56.34 -17.66
C ILE A 856 -4.12 -56.33 -16.21
N GLU A 857 -2.82 -56.59 -16.04
CA GLU A 857 -2.14 -56.35 -14.77
C GLU A 857 -2.26 -54.89 -14.31
N GLN A 858 -2.14 -54.69 -13.00
CA GLN A 858 -2.69 -53.53 -12.31
C GLN A 858 -1.93 -52.20 -12.49
N GLU A 859 -2.60 -51.14 -12.04
CA GLU A 859 -2.12 -49.76 -11.98
C GLU A 859 -0.78 -49.65 -11.20
N ASP A 860 0.27 -49.15 -11.87
CA ASP A 860 1.36 -48.41 -11.22
C ASP A 860 2.18 -47.59 -12.24
N ASN A 861 2.66 -48.23 -13.32
CA ASN A 861 3.58 -47.61 -14.29
C ASN A 861 2.87 -46.73 -15.36
N LEU A 862 2.29 -45.60 -14.95
CA LEU A 862 1.70 -44.58 -15.83
C LEU A 862 2.40 -43.20 -15.66
N PRO A 863 3.05 -42.64 -16.70
CA PRO A 863 3.74 -41.34 -16.63
C PRO A 863 2.81 -40.13 -16.42
N ALA A 864 1.49 -40.33 -16.33
CA ALA A 864 0.53 -39.30 -15.95
C ALA A 864 0.65 -38.83 -14.47
N ALA A 865 1.51 -39.47 -13.67
CA ALA A 865 1.70 -39.14 -12.26
C ALA A 865 2.28 -37.74 -12.01
N GLU A 866 3.37 -37.34 -12.70
CA GLU A 866 4.13 -36.10 -12.39
C GLU A 866 3.27 -34.82 -12.53
N ILE A 867 2.65 -34.63 -13.71
CA ILE A 867 1.75 -33.51 -14.05
C ILE A 867 0.65 -33.31 -12.97
N SER A 868 0.24 -34.42 -12.35
CA SER A 868 -0.92 -34.48 -11.48
C SER A 868 -0.67 -33.98 -10.05
N ALA A 869 0.59 -33.95 -9.59
CA ALA A 869 0.99 -33.51 -8.24
C ALA A 869 1.27 -32.00 -8.18
N GLN A 870 1.88 -31.45 -9.23
CA GLN A 870 2.14 -30.02 -9.35
C GLN A 870 0.82 -29.23 -9.46
N THR A 871 -0.10 -29.71 -10.30
CA THR A 871 -1.45 -29.14 -10.43
C THR A 871 -2.21 -29.09 -9.09
N THR A 872 -2.07 -30.11 -8.22
CA THR A 872 -2.69 -30.06 -6.88
C THR A 872 -2.11 -28.95 -6.00
N ARG A 873 -0.80 -28.69 -6.05
CA ARG A 873 -0.14 -27.65 -5.25
C ARG A 873 -0.60 -26.25 -5.67
N MET A 874 -0.61 -25.95 -6.98
CA MET A 874 -1.10 -24.68 -7.53
C MET A 874 -2.55 -24.39 -7.12
N MET A 875 -3.39 -25.41 -7.23
CA MET A 875 -4.82 -25.34 -6.92
C MET A 875 -5.04 -25.06 -5.43
N GLN A 876 -4.30 -25.75 -4.54
CA GLN A 876 -4.30 -25.48 -3.10
C GLN A 876 -3.77 -24.08 -2.77
N ALA A 877 -2.71 -23.62 -3.43
CA ALA A 877 -2.16 -22.29 -3.23
C ALA A 877 -3.17 -21.17 -3.54
N ILE A 878 -3.91 -21.29 -4.66
CA ILE A 878 -4.98 -20.35 -5.02
C ILE A 878 -6.11 -20.38 -3.99
N ILE A 879 -6.51 -21.57 -3.52
CA ILE A 879 -7.54 -21.70 -2.47
C ILE A 879 -7.08 -21.02 -1.17
N TRP A 880 -5.85 -21.26 -0.73
CA TRP A 880 -5.29 -20.62 0.48
C TRP A 880 -5.19 -19.09 0.34
N LEU A 881 -4.79 -18.59 -0.83
CA LEU A 881 -4.74 -17.15 -1.10
C LEU A 881 -6.14 -16.53 -1.01
N SER A 882 -7.15 -17.12 -1.66
CA SER A 882 -8.54 -16.66 -1.57
C SER A 882 -9.11 -16.75 -0.15
N VAL A 883 -8.73 -17.78 0.62
CA VAL A 883 -9.09 -17.93 2.03
C VAL A 883 -8.49 -16.81 2.88
N ILE A 884 -7.22 -16.43 2.67
CA ILE A 884 -6.60 -15.34 3.44
C ILE A 884 -7.14 -13.97 3.01
N VAL A 885 -7.32 -13.71 1.72
CA VAL A 885 -7.93 -12.44 1.24
C VAL A 885 -9.34 -12.28 1.80
N GLY A 886 -10.16 -13.34 1.77
CA GLY A 886 -11.49 -13.32 2.37
C GLY A 886 -11.45 -13.20 3.90
N LEU A 887 -10.45 -13.77 4.58
CA LEU A 887 -10.28 -13.59 6.03
C LEU A 887 -9.95 -12.13 6.38
N VAL A 888 -9.06 -11.49 5.61
CA VAL A 888 -8.75 -10.05 5.77
C VAL A 888 -10.01 -9.21 5.54
N LEU A 889 -10.80 -9.48 4.51
CA LEU A 889 -12.05 -8.77 4.24
C LEU A 889 -13.10 -8.96 5.36
N VAL A 890 -13.22 -10.17 5.92
CA VAL A 890 -14.15 -10.47 7.03
C VAL A 890 -13.75 -9.77 8.33
N TRP A 891 -12.44 -9.60 8.59
CA TRP A 891 -11.94 -8.97 9.82
C TRP A 891 -11.59 -7.48 9.68
N ALA A 892 -11.64 -6.93 8.47
CA ALA A 892 -11.34 -5.52 8.20
C ALA A 892 -12.09 -4.51 9.11
N PRO A 893 -13.39 -4.69 9.45
CA PRO A 893 -14.10 -3.75 10.34
C PRO A 893 -13.53 -3.67 11.77
N VAL A 894 -12.76 -4.67 12.20
CA VAL A 894 -12.16 -4.75 13.55
C VAL A 894 -10.72 -4.18 13.58
N LEU A 895 -10.07 -4.00 12.42
CA LEU A 895 -8.68 -3.53 12.35
C LEU A 895 -8.45 -2.14 12.99
N PRO A 896 -9.31 -1.12 12.83
CA PRO A 896 -9.10 0.19 13.47
C PRO A 896 -9.03 0.12 15.00
N ALA A 897 -9.73 -0.84 15.62
CA ALA A 897 -9.66 -1.05 17.06
C ALA A 897 -8.32 -1.66 17.52
N VAL A 898 -7.51 -2.22 16.63
CA VAL A 898 -6.14 -2.64 16.99
C VAL A 898 -5.28 -1.42 17.32
N GLU A 899 -5.57 -0.23 16.77
CA GLU A 899 -4.86 1.00 17.11
C GLU A 899 -5.00 1.43 18.57
N PHE A 900 -6.06 1.02 19.27
CA PHE A 900 -6.21 1.26 20.71
C PHE A 900 -5.08 0.58 21.52
N LEU A 901 -4.48 -0.49 20.98
CA LEU A 901 -3.32 -1.14 21.57
C LEU A 901 -2.01 -0.35 21.36
N ASN A 902 -2.04 0.80 20.66
CA ASN A 902 -0.90 1.71 20.58
C ASN A 902 -0.56 2.34 21.94
N ARG A 903 -1.55 2.52 22.82
CA ARG A 903 -1.34 3.01 24.20
C ARG A 903 -0.53 2.06 25.09
N PHE A 904 -0.32 0.82 24.65
CA PHE A 904 0.46 -0.17 25.35
C PHE A 904 1.83 -0.27 24.69
N GLU A 905 2.70 0.68 25.05
CA GLU A 905 4.11 0.72 24.68
C GLU A 905 4.81 -0.49 25.32
N LEU A 906 5.58 -1.24 24.52
CA LEU A 906 6.28 -2.46 24.96
C LEU A 906 7.79 -2.23 25.07
N TRP A 907 8.38 -1.56 24.08
CA TRP A 907 9.76 -1.09 24.11
C TRP A 907 9.96 0.09 23.16
N SER A 908 10.97 0.92 23.42
CA SER A 908 11.40 2.01 22.55
C SER A 908 12.51 1.59 21.58
N VAL A 909 12.53 2.17 20.39
CA VAL A 909 13.67 2.15 19.47
C VAL A 909 14.09 3.58 19.16
N SER A 910 15.37 3.89 19.39
CA SER A 910 15.99 5.16 19.02
C SER A 910 16.14 5.25 17.50
N VAL A 911 15.54 6.28 16.91
CA VAL A 911 15.57 6.60 15.48
C VAL A 911 16.48 7.79 15.27
N ASN A 912 17.65 7.56 14.67
CA ASN A 912 18.51 8.63 14.22
C ASN A 912 17.93 9.17 12.90
N ASN A 913 17.38 10.38 12.92
CA ASN A 913 16.92 11.06 11.71
C ASN A 913 18.10 11.68 10.94
N PRO A 914 17.94 12.01 9.63
CA PRO A 914 19.01 12.59 8.81
C PRO A 914 19.60 13.88 9.39
N ASP A 915 18.80 14.65 10.13
CA ASP A 915 19.18 15.92 10.77
C ASP A 915 19.96 15.73 12.08
N GLY A 916 20.32 14.50 12.44
CA GLY A 916 21.08 14.16 13.65
C GLY A 916 20.26 14.08 14.94
N THR A 917 18.96 14.37 14.89
CA THR A 917 18.04 14.20 16.02
C THR A 917 17.74 12.72 16.28
N VAL A 918 17.63 12.35 17.57
CA VAL A 918 17.30 10.98 18.00
C VAL A 918 15.85 10.95 18.47
N GLU A 919 14.93 10.60 17.58
CA GLU A 919 13.52 10.40 17.93
C GLU A 919 13.31 9.04 18.57
N VAL A 920 12.70 8.99 19.76
CA VAL A 920 12.41 7.73 20.44
C VAL A 920 11.05 7.22 20.00
N ARG A 921 11.03 6.25 19.07
CA ARG A 921 9.78 5.64 18.59
C ARG A 921 9.42 4.42 19.41
N TRP A 922 8.27 4.48 20.07
CA TRP A 922 7.70 3.34 20.81
C TRP A 922 7.13 2.28 19.85
N ILE A 923 7.37 1.02 20.20
CA ILE A 923 6.77 -0.15 19.57
C ILE A 923 5.73 -0.71 20.52
N THR A 924 4.54 -0.93 19.98
CA THR A 924 3.32 -1.07 20.77
C THR A 924 2.76 -2.49 20.67
N LEU A 925 1.81 -2.83 21.54
CA LEU A 925 1.09 -4.09 21.45
C LEU A 925 0.27 -4.21 20.15
N ALA A 926 -0.15 -3.09 19.54
CA ALA A 926 -0.76 -3.08 18.21
C ALA A 926 0.19 -3.63 17.14
N ASN A 927 1.44 -3.18 17.13
CA ASN A 927 2.47 -3.61 16.18
C ASN A 927 2.71 -5.12 16.24
N VAL A 928 2.75 -5.70 17.45
CA VAL A 928 2.89 -7.16 17.65
C VAL A 928 1.67 -7.91 17.13
N VAL A 929 0.45 -7.43 17.41
CA VAL A 929 -0.80 -8.05 16.92
C VAL A 929 -0.92 -7.98 15.39
N LEU A 930 -0.50 -6.87 14.77
CA LEU A 930 -0.48 -6.70 13.31
C LEU A 930 0.66 -7.46 12.61
N ALA A 931 1.77 -7.76 13.30
CA ALA A 931 2.84 -8.58 12.74
C ALA A 931 2.44 -10.06 12.59
N ILE A 932 1.62 -10.61 13.50
CA ILE A 932 1.17 -12.02 13.46
C ILE A 932 0.55 -12.41 12.09
N PRO A 933 -0.46 -11.71 11.54
CA PRO A 933 -1.03 -12.05 10.23
C PRO A 933 -0.04 -11.86 9.08
N VAL A 934 0.93 -10.93 9.18
CA VAL A 934 1.99 -10.74 8.16
C VAL A 934 2.98 -11.90 8.16
N VAL A 935 3.36 -12.41 9.33
CA VAL A 935 4.20 -13.62 9.48
C VAL A 935 3.46 -14.86 8.95
N VAL A 936 2.17 -15.02 9.29
CA VAL A 936 1.35 -16.15 8.82
C VAL A 936 1.15 -16.08 7.30
N LEU A 937 0.83 -14.91 6.74
CA LEU A 937 0.71 -14.69 5.30
C LEU A 937 2.03 -15.01 4.59
N THR A 938 3.16 -14.49 5.09
CA THR A 938 4.50 -14.81 4.58
C THR A 938 4.74 -16.32 4.54
N TRP A 939 4.50 -17.01 5.66
CA TRP A 939 4.70 -18.46 5.76
C TRP A 939 3.82 -19.23 4.78
N VAL A 940 2.54 -18.85 4.61
CA VAL A 940 1.63 -19.50 3.66
C VAL A 940 2.06 -19.21 2.21
N ILE A 941 2.50 -18.00 1.85
CA ILE A 941 2.96 -17.72 0.49
C ILE A 941 4.26 -18.47 0.22
N VAL A 942 5.29 -18.36 1.07
CA VAL A 942 6.60 -19.02 0.89
C VAL A 942 6.44 -20.54 0.75
N ARG A 943 5.56 -21.17 1.54
CA ARG A 943 5.27 -22.60 1.46
C ARG A 943 4.59 -23.03 0.15
N ASN A 944 3.85 -22.13 -0.50
CA ASN A 944 3.04 -22.43 -1.69
C ASN A 944 3.64 -21.89 -3.00
N LEU A 945 4.52 -20.90 -2.93
CA LEU A 945 5.16 -20.24 -4.08
C LEU A 945 5.82 -21.23 -5.05
N PRO A 946 6.55 -22.28 -4.63
CA PRO A 946 7.21 -23.19 -5.56
C PRO A 946 6.25 -23.79 -6.58
N GLY A 947 5.09 -24.29 -6.12
CA GLY A 947 4.09 -24.89 -7.00
C GLY A 947 3.47 -23.88 -7.97
N LEU A 948 3.27 -22.63 -7.55
CA LEU A 948 2.74 -21.57 -8.41
C LEU A 948 3.72 -21.18 -9.52
N VAL A 949 4.98 -20.90 -9.17
CA VAL A 949 6.01 -20.44 -10.13
C VAL A 949 6.33 -21.53 -11.16
N GLU A 950 6.45 -22.78 -10.70
CA GLU A 950 6.77 -23.93 -11.55
C GLU A 950 5.69 -24.16 -12.63
N GLY A 951 4.40 -24.24 -12.25
CA GLY A 951 3.31 -24.56 -13.19
C GLY A 951 2.61 -23.38 -13.88
N LEU A 952 2.69 -22.14 -13.37
CA LEU A 952 2.13 -20.98 -14.08
C LEU A 952 3.08 -20.45 -15.15
N LEU A 953 4.37 -20.38 -14.83
CA LEU A 953 5.38 -19.64 -15.59
C LEU A 953 6.44 -20.57 -16.18
N LEU A 954 7.18 -21.31 -15.34
CA LEU A 954 8.37 -22.03 -15.77
C LEU A 954 8.09 -23.23 -16.70
N GLU A 955 6.95 -23.91 -16.54
CA GLU A 955 6.51 -24.97 -17.47
C GLU A 955 6.31 -24.50 -18.92
N ARG A 956 6.02 -23.21 -19.12
CA ARG A 956 5.73 -22.63 -20.44
C ARG A 956 6.98 -22.09 -21.12
N LEU A 957 8.11 -22.09 -20.43
CA LEU A 957 9.39 -21.61 -20.91
C LEU A 957 10.30 -22.81 -21.25
N PRO A 958 11.12 -22.74 -22.32
CA PRO A 958 12.03 -23.81 -22.72
C PRO A 958 13.29 -23.85 -21.82
N ILE A 959 13.09 -23.94 -20.51
CA ILE A 959 14.12 -23.96 -19.46
C ILE A 959 14.29 -25.40 -18.97
N ASP A 960 15.54 -25.81 -18.73
CA ASP A 960 15.90 -27.13 -18.21
C ASP A 960 15.46 -27.36 -16.75
N LYS A 961 15.44 -28.63 -16.31
CA LYS A 961 14.96 -28.98 -14.95
C LYS A 961 15.83 -28.36 -13.83
N ALA A 962 17.14 -28.19 -14.02
CA ALA A 962 18.03 -27.67 -12.99
C ALA A 962 17.87 -26.16 -12.82
N ALA A 963 17.82 -25.39 -13.91
CA ALA A 963 17.57 -23.96 -13.86
C ALA A 963 16.17 -23.64 -13.31
N ARG A 964 15.13 -24.43 -13.62
CA ARG A 964 13.80 -24.27 -12.98
C ARG A 964 13.87 -24.43 -11.47
N TYR A 965 14.55 -25.48 -10.98
CA TYR A 965 14.71 -25.71 -9.56
C TYR A 965 15.51 -24.58 -8.88
N ALA A 966 16.57 -24.09 -9.52
CA ALA A 966 17.37 -22.96 -9.03
C ALA A 966 16.53 -21.67 -8.95
N ILE A 967 15.84 -21.28 -10.04
CA ILE A 967 14.97 -20.09 -10.07
C ILE A 967 13.88 -20.17 -8.99
N THR A 968 13.25 -21.34 -8.84
CA THR A 968 12.18 -21.56 -7.87
C THR A 968 12.70 -21.47 -6.43
N SER A 969 13.87 -22.05 -6.16
CA SER A 969 14.50 -22.02 -4.83
C SER A 969 14.96 -20.60 -4.47
N VAL A 970 15.67 -19.91 -5.37
CA VAL A 970 16.14 -18.53 -5.18
C VAL A 970 14.96 -17.57 -5.00
N GLY A 971 13.90 -17.69 -5.82
CA GLY A 971 12.67 -16.90 -5.66
C GLY A 971 11.96 -17.15 -4.33
N THR A 972 12.01 -18.38 -3.82
CA THR A 972 11.45 -18.74 -2.50
C THR A 972 12.27 -18.14 -1.36
N TYR A 973 13.61 -18.16 -1.44
CA TYR A 973 14.48 -17.50 -0.46
C TYR A 973 14.35 -15.98 -0.49
N ALA A 974 14.30 -15.37 -1.68
CA ALA A 974 14.09 -13.93 -1.84
C ALA A 974 12.74 -13.48 -1.25
N LEU A 975 11.66 -14.22 -1.49
CA LEU A 975 10.35 -13.92 -0.92
C LEU A 975 10.29 -14.18 0.60
N ALA A 976 11.00 -15.20 1.10
CA ALA A 976 11.14 -15.43 2.54
C ALA A 976 11.88 -14.28 3.22
N ALA A 977 13.00 -13.82 2.64
CA ALA A 977 13.74 -12.66 3.13
C ALA A 977 12.87 -11.38 3.11
N PHE A 978 12.13 -11.14 2.01
CA PHE A 978 11.21 -10.01 1.92
C PHE A 978 10.08 -10.07 2.96
N GLY A 979 9.45 -11.24 3.16
CA GLY A 979 8.38 -11.40 4.15
C GLY A 979 8.88 -11.33 5.60
N ILE A 980 10.10 -11.80 5.88
CA ILE A 980 10.79 -11.58 7.15
C ILE A 980 11.04 -10.08 7.35
N PHE A 981 11.56 -9.38 6.33
CA PHE A 981 11.76 -7.93 6.38
C PHE A 981 10.46 -7.16 6.65
N MET A 982 9.38 -7.46 5.92
CA MET A 982 8.05 -6.87 6.17
C MET A 982 7.53 -7.16 7.59
N SER A 983 7.79 -8.35 8.12
CA SER A 983 7.43 -8.72 9.51
C SER A 983 8.29 -8.03 10.57
N CYS A 984 9.55 -7.72 10.24
CA CYS A 984 10.44 -6.92 11.09
C CYS A 984 10.01 -5.45 11.07
N GLN A 985 9.63 -4.93 9.91
CA GLN A 985 9.15 -3.56 9.72
C GLN A 985 7.84 -3.29 10.47
N THR A 986 6.90 -4.24 10.49
CA THR A 986 5.67 -4.10 11.32
C THR A 986 5.95 -4.21 12.82
N LEU A 987 7.00 -4.93 13.22
CA LEU A 987 7.56 -4.89 14.59
C LEU A 987 8.46 -3.66 14.85
N GLY A 988 8.49 -2.67 13.95
CA GLY A 988 9.21 -1.40 14.12
C GLY A 988 10.72 -1.45 13.91
N LEU A 989 11.28 -2.59 13.48
CA LEU A 989 12.69 -2.66 13.09
C LEU A 989 12.88 -1.91 11.76
N ARG A 990 13.56 -0.77 11.83
CA ARG A 990 13.85 0.08 10.66
C ARG A 990 15.01 -0.48 9.84
N TRP A 991 15.02 -0.16 8.55
CA TRP A 991 16.08 -0.58 7.60
C TRP A 991 17.49 -0.25 8.12
N ASP A 992 17.69 0.97 8.61
CA ASP A 992 18.95 1.53 9.09
C ASP A 992 19.60 0.62 10.17
N SER A 993 18.78 0.05 11.07
CA SER A 993 19.22 -0.84 12.16
C SER A 993 19.77 -2.19 11.67
N ILE A 994 19.44 -2.58 10.43
CA ILE A 994 19.84 -3.85 9.81
C ILE A 994 20.78 -3.60 8.60
N GLN A 995 20.94 -2.35 8.15
CA GLN A 995 21.74 -2.00 6.98
C GLN A 995 23.19 -2.50 7.06
N TRP A 996 23.82 -2.45 8.23
CA TRP A 996 25.17 -2.99 8.45
C TRP A 996 25.25 -4.51 8.24
N LEU A 997 24.21 -5.25 8.68
CA LEU A 997 24.12 -6.70 8.52
C LEU A 997 23.86 -7.08 7.06
N VAL A 998 22.99 -6.33 6.37
CA VAL A 998 22.73 -6.51 4.93
C VAL A 998 23.97 -6.15 4.11
N ALA A 999 24.71 -5.10 4.48
CA ALA A 999 25.97 -4.74 3.84
C ALA A 999 27.05 -5.81 4.03
N ALA A 1000 27.25 -6.30 5.26
CA ALA A 1000 28.20 -7.39 5.53
C ALA A 1000 27.83 -8.69 4.78
N LEU A 1001 26.55 -9.07 4.79
CA LEU A 1001 26.05 -10.22 4.04
C LEU A 1001 26.20 -10.03 2.52
N GLY A 1002 25.90 -8.83 2.01
CA GLY A 1002 26.02 -8.48 0.60
C GLY A 1002 27.47 -8.48 0.11
N VAL A 1003 28.41 -7.99 0.91
CA VAL A 1003 29.86 -8.05 0.64
C VAL A 1003 30.36 -9.50 0.66
N GLY A 1004 29.98 -10.28 1.68
CA GLY A 1004 30.33 -11.71 1.75
C GLY A 1004 29.77 -12.54 0.58
N LEU A 1005 28.51 -12.29 0.20
CA LEU A 1005 27.89 -12.89 -0.98
C LEU A 1005 28.56 -12.42 -2.27
N GLY A 1006 28.95 -11.14 -2.35
CA GLY A 1006 29.69 -10.56 -3.47
C GLY A 1006 31.03 -11.25 -3.71
N PHE A 1007 31.84 -11.43 -2.66
CA PHE A 1007 33.08 -12.21 -2.73
C PHE A 1007 32.83 -13.68 -3.11
N GLY A 1008 31.80 -14.32 -2.53
CA GLY A 1008 31.43 -15.70 -2.87
C GLY A 1008 30.95 -15.88 -4.33
N LEU A 1009 30.33 -14.87 -4.92
CA LEU A 1009 29.87 -14.86 -6.32
C LEU A 1009 30.90 -14.29 -7.31
N GLN A 1010 31.97 -13.64 -6.83
CA GLN A 1010 32.95 -12.92 -7.65
C GLN A 1010 33.49 -13.77 -8.81
N GLU A 1011 33.86 -15.02 -8.54
CA GLU A 1011 34.42 -15.92 -9.56
C GLU A 1011 33.37 -16.38 -10.59
N ILE A 1012 32.10 -16.50 -10.19
CA ILE A 1012 31.00 -16.80 -11.12
C ILE A 1012 30.74 -15.58 -12.01
N PHE A 1013 30.75 -14.38 -11.43
CA PHE A 1013 30.51 -13.14 -12.15
C PHE A 1013 31.66 -12.78 -13.10
N ALA A 1014 32.91 -12.97 -12.69
CA ALA A 1014 34.08 -12.79 -13.55
C ALA A 1014 33.99 -13.68 -14.79
N ASN A 1015 33.74 -14.99 -14.62
CA ASN A 1015 33.59 -15.91 -15.74
C ASN A 1015 32.36 -15.61 -16.63
N PHE A 1016 31.27 -15.11 -16.06
CA PHE A 1016 30.10 -14.65 -16.80
C PHE A 1016 30.43 -13.45 -17.70
N ILE A 1017 31.07 -12.42 -17.15
CA ILE A 1017 31.47 -11.22 -17.90
C ILE A 1017 32.52 -11.57 -18.96
N SER A 1018 33.53 -12.37 -18.63
CA SER A 1018 34.49 -12.89 -19.62
C SER A 1018 33.81 -13.70 -20.72
N GLY A 1019 32.74 -14.46 -20.42
CA GLY A 1019 31.93 -15.14 -21.43
C GLY A 1019 31.22 -14.18 -22.39
N ILE A 1020 30.75 -13.02 -21.91
CA ILE A 1020 30.19 -11.97 -22.76
C ILE A 1020 31.28 -11.30 -23.61
N ILE A 1021 32.44 -11.01 -23.03
CA ILE A 1021 33.60 -10.42 -23.74
C ILE A 1021 34.03 -11.33 -24.90
N LEU A 1022 34.21 -12.64 -24.64
CA LEU A 1022 34.58 -13.61 -25.68
C LEU A 1022 33.56 -13.68 -26.84
N LEU A 1023 32.26 -13.49 -26.56
CA LEU A 1023 31.20 -13.49 -27.58
C LEU A 1023 31.12 -12.18 -28.38
N PHE A 1024 31.49 -11.04 -27.78
CA PHE A 1024 31.45 -9.72 -28.42
C PHE A 1024 32.74 -9.37 -29.17
N GLU A 1025 33.90 -9.54 -28.54
CA GLU A 1025 35.21 -9.18 -29.10
C GLU A 1025 35.80 -10.29 -29.99
N GLN A 1026 35.38 -11.54 -29.76
CA GLN A 1026 35.76 -12.73 -30.54
C GLN A 1026 37.29 -12.93 -30.77
N PRO A 1027 38.14 -12.85 -29.72
CA PRO A 1027 39.56 -13.21 -29.84
C PRO A 1027 39.78 -14.71 -30.10
N ILE A 1028 38.74 -15.52 -29.86
CA ILE A 1028 38.60 -16.91 -30.28
C ILE A 1028 37.17 -17.14 -30.78
N ARG A 1029 37.03 -18.01 -31.78
CA ARG A 1029 35.76 -18.44 -32.37
C ARG A 1029 35.59 -19.94 -32.22
N VAL A 1030 34.35 -20.43 -32.26
CA VAL A 1030 34.09 -21.87 -32.34
C VAL A 1030 34.57 -22.38 -33.70
N GLY A 1031 35.52 -23.31 -33.68
CA GLY A 1031 36.27 -23.77 -34.85
C GLY A 1031 37.75 -23.35 -34.88
N ASP A 1032 38.17 -22.37 -34.08
CA ASP A 1032 39.58 -21.94 -34.06
C ASP A 1032 40.52 -23.00 -33.46
N ILE A 1033 41.72 -23.12 -34.00
CA ILE A 1033 42.80 -23.92 -33.41
C ILE A 1033 43.57 -23.03 -32.43
N VAL A 1034 43.61 -23.43 -31.17
CA VAL A 1034 44.18 -22.65 -30.06
C VAL A 1034 45.18 -23.46 -29.24
N THR A 1035 46.15 -22.79 -28.64
CA THR A 1035 47.05 -23.34 -27.62
C THR A 1035 46.95 -22.54 -26.34
N LEU A 1036 46.74 -23.24 -25.23
CA LEU A 1036 46.62 -22.70 -23.89
C LEU A 1036 47.51 -23.51 -22.95
N GLY A 1037 48.55 -22.87 -22.41
CA GLY A 1037 49.66 -23.60 -21.80
C GLY A 1037 50.26 -24.60 -22.80
N ASP A 1038 50.41 -25.85 -22.39
CA ASP A 1038 50.92 -26.93 -23.25
C ASP A 1038 49.82 -27.66 -24.06
N THR A 1039 48.54 -27.32 -23.87
CA THR A 1039 47.43 -27.99 -24.58
C THR A 1039 47.07 -27.26 -25.87
N THR A 1040 47.13 -27.96 -27.01
CA THR A 1040 46.64 -27.49 -28.32
C THR A 1040 45.38 -28.25 -28.74
N GLY A 1041 44.36 -27.54 -29.25
CA GLY A 1041 43.12 -28.14 -29.73
C GLY A 1041 42.15 -27.15 -30.39
N VAL A 1042 41.01 -27.65 -30.84
CA VAL A 1042 39.96 -26.86 -31.52
C VAL A 1042 38.93 -26.35 -30.50
N VAL A 1043 38.56 -25.07 -30.56
CA VAL A 1043 37.47 -24.51 -29.73
C VAL A 1043 36.12 -25.10 -30.17
N SER A 1044 35.59 -26.05 -29.40
CA SER A 1044 34.39 -26.80 -29.80
C SER A 1044 33.07 -26.19 -29.30
N ARG A 1045 33.08 -25.44 -28.18
CA ARG A 1045 31.92 -24.64 -27.74
C ARG A 1045 32.26 -23.59 -26.68
N ILE A 1046 31.89 -22.33 -26.93
CA ILE A 1046 31.84 -21.28 -25.91
C ILE A 1046 30.50 -21.38 -25.14
N ARG A 1047 30.53 -21.38 -23.80
CA ARG A 1047 29.34 -21.25 -22.92
C ARG A 1047 29.54 -20.08 -21.96
N ILE A 1048 28.48 -19.70 -21.24
CA ILE A 1048 28.45 -18.52 -20.35
C ILE A 1048 29.57 -18.48 -19.30
N ARG A 1049 29.97 -19.62 -18.69
CA ARG A 1049 31.02 -19.66 -17.65
C ARG A 1049 32.36 -20.24 -18.14
N ALA A 1050 32.34 -21.10 -19.15
CA ALA A 1050 33.51 -21.86 -19.58
C ALA A 1050 33.42 -22.19 -21.07
N THR A 1051 34.57 -22.39 -21.69
CA THR A 1051 34.72 -22.74 -23.10
C THR A 1051 35.38 -24.12 -23.19
N THR A 1052 34.84 -24.99 -24.04
CA THR A 1052 35.40 -26.31 -24.31
C THR A 1052 36.37 -26.23 -25.49
N ILE A 1053 37.58 -26.74 -25.29
CA ILE A 1053 38.60 -26.98 -26.31
C ILE A 1053 38.76 -28.50 -26.44
N THR A 1054 38.81 -29.02 -27.66
CA THR A 1054 38.94 -30.46 -27.93
C THR A 1054 40.30 -30.73 -28.59
N ASN A 1055 41.15 -31.53 -27.94
CA ASN A 1055 42.47 -31.87 -28.49
C ASN A 1055 42.39 -33.00 -29.54
N TRP A 1056 43.52 -33.33 -30.18
CA TRP A 1056 43.60 -34.37 -31.22
C TRP A 1056 43.25 -35.79 -30.72
N ASP A 1057 43.49 -36.10 -29.44
CA ASP A 1057 43.04 -37.33 -28.77
C ASP A 1057 41.54 -37.33 -28.42
N ARG A 1058 40.81 -36.28 -28.83
CA ARG A 1058 39.39 -36.00 -28.55
C ARG A 1058 39.07 -35.74 -27.07
N GLN A 1059 40.05 -35.33 -26.27
CA GLN A 1059 39.82 -34.92 -24.89
C GLN A 1059 39.16 -33.52 -24.84
N GLU A 1060 38.05 -33.37 -24.10
CA GLU A 1060 37.40 -32.08 -23.86
C GLU A 1060 38.03 -31.36 -22.65
N LEU A 1061 38.92 -30.40 -22.90
CA LEU A 1061 39.40 -29.46 -21.90
C LEU A 1061 38.36 -28.35 -21.68
N VAL A 1062 37.80 -28.26 -20.46
CA VAL A 1062 36.83 -27.23 -20.09
C VAL A 1062 37.53 -26.09 -19.35
N VAL A 1063 37.77 -24.98 -20.04
CA VAL A 1063 38.51 -23.82 -19.53
C VAL A 1063 37.55 -22.75 -18.99
N PRO A 1064 37.75 -22.21 -17.78
CA PRO A 1064 37.01 -21.03 -17.30
C PRO A 1064 37.21 -19.83 -18.24
N ASN A 1065 36.13 -19.12 -18.60
CA ASN A 1065 36.22 -18.01 -19.55
C ASN A 1065 37.12 -16.87 -19.07
N LYS A 1066 37.24 -16.67 -17.74
CA LYS A 1066 38.15 -15.71 -17.13
C LYS A 1066 39.60 -15.96 -17.53
N ASP A 1067 40.02 -17.23 -17.54
CA ASP A 1067 41.40 -17.62 -17.82
C ASP A 1067 41.76 -17.41 -19.29
N LEU A 1068 40.76 -17.45 -20.19
CA LEU A 1068 40.91 -17.13 -21.62
C LEU A 1068 40.94 -15.63 -21.92
N VAL A 1069 40.41 -14.78 -21.03
CA VAL A 1069 40.42 -13.31 -21.16
C VAL A 1069 41.60 -12.68 -20.42
N THR A 1070 42.10 -13.32 -19.37
CA THR A 1070 43.22 -12.80 -18.54
C THR A 1070 44.54 -13.54 -18.71
N GLY A 1071 44.53 -14.76 -19.25
CA GLY A 1071 45.72 -15.58 -19.50
C GLY A 1071 46.30 -15.39 -20.89
N ARG A 1072 47.51 -15.93 -21.11
CA ARG A 1072 48.15 -15.95 -22.43
C ARG A 1072 47.67 -17.17 -23.23
N LEU A 1073 47.18 -16.89 -24.43
CA LEU A 1073 46.64 -17.83 -25.41
C LEU A 1073 47.35 -17.59 -26.75
N ILE A 1074 47.53 -18.64 -27.55
CA ILE A 1074 47.92 -18.54 -28.96
C ILE A 1074 46.76 -19.05 -29.82
N ASN A 1075 46.17 -18.18 -30.64
CA ASN A 1075 45.19 -18.57 -31.66
C ASN A 1075 45.93 -18.68 -33.00
N TRP A 1076 45.86 -19.85 -33.64
CA TRP A 1076 46.58 -20.17 -34.87
C TRP A 1076 45.79 -19.86 -36.14
N THR A 1077 44.50 -19.50 -36.03
CA THR A 1077 43.56 -19.35 -37.16
C THR A 1077 42.77 -18.04 -37.16
N LEU A 1078 43.09 -17.10 -36.26
CA LEU A 1078 42.28 -15.89 -36.00
C LEU A 1078 42.12 -14.96 -37.22
N THR A 1079 43.16 -14.85 -38.04
CA THR A 1079 43.28 -13.86 -39.14
C THR A 1079 43.64 -14.52 -40.47
N ASP A 1080 44.43 -15.59 -40.43
CA ASP A 1080 44.88 -16.40 -41.55
C ASP A 1080 45.06 -17.85 -41.05
N SER A 1081 44.91 -18.84 -41.91
CA SER A 1081 45.19 -20.26 -41.63
C SER A 1081 46.60 -20.68 -42.05
N THR A 1082 47.33 -19.82 -42.78
CA THR A 1082 48.67 -20.08 -43.30
C THR A 1082 49.66 -20.38 -42.17
N ASN A 1083 50.34 -21.53 -42.26
CA ASN A 1083 51.10 -22.11 -41.15
C ASN A 1083 52.51 -22.52 -41.55
N ARG A 1084 53.53 -22.03 -40.83
CA ARG A 1084 54.95 -22.30 -41.16
C ARG A 1084 55.45 -23.62 -40.58
N VAL A 1085 55.95 -24.49 -41.45
CA VAL A 1085 56.77 -25.65 -41.12
C VAL A 1085 58.25 -25.24 -41.14
N VAL A 1086 59.03 -25.81 -40.23
CA VAL A 1086 60.50 -25.67 -40.19
C VAL A 1086 61.07 -27.07 -40.00
N MET A 1087 61.93 -27.49 -40.91
CA MET A 1087 62.64 -28.78 -40.86
C MET A 1087 64.14 -28.51 -40.85
N ASN A 1088 64.87 -29.23 -39.99
CA ASN A 1088 66.31 -29.12 -39.84
C ASN A 1088 66.93 -30.41 -40.39
N ILE A 1089 67.79 -30.32 -41.40
CA ILE A 1089 68.37 -31.44 -42.13
C ILE A 1089 69.90 -31.36 -42.02
N GLY A 1090 70.53 -32.42 -41.51
CA GLY A 1090 71.98 -32.52 -41.39
C GLY A 1090 72.58 -33.45 -42.45
N ILE A 1091 73.36 -32.92 -43.38
CA ILE A 1091 74.08 -33.72 -44.39
C ILE A 1091 75.56 -33.89 -44.01
N ALA A 1092 76.22 -34.91 -44.56
CA ALA A 1092 77.61 -35.23 -44.23
C ALA A 1092 78.60 -34.12 -44.66
N TYR A 1093 79.71 -34.03 -43.94
CA TYR A 1093 80.83 -33.18 -44.33
C TYR A 1093 81.43 -33.68 -45.65
N GLY A 1094 81.52 -32.79 -46.64
CA GLY A 1094 81.97 -33.11 -48.01
C GLY A 1094 80.84 -33.19 -49.05
N SER A 1095 79.58 -33.28 -48.62
CA SER A 1095 78.42 -33.19 -49.52
C SER A 1095 78.24 -31.77 -50.09
N ASP A 1096 77.76 -31.65 -51.34
CA ASP A 1096 77.49 -30.35 -51.95
C ASP A 1096 76.26 -29.68 -51.31
N THR A 1097 76.50 -28.68 -50.46
CA THR A 1097 75.45 -27.91 -49.77
C THR A 1097 74.57 -27.12 -50.73
N ARG A 1098 75.08 -26.70 -51.89
CA ARG A 1098 74.28 -25.96 -52.89
C ARG A 1098 73.32 -26.90 -53.59
N ARG A 1099 73.80 -28.06 -54.07
CA ARG A 1099 72.93 -29.08 -54.68
C ARG A 1099 71.90 -29.60 -53.67
N ALA A 1100 72.28 -29.78 -52.40
CA ALA A 1100 71.35 -30.12 -51.33
C ALA A 1100 70.29 -29.03 -51.09
N CYS A 1101 70.66 -27.74 -51.08
CA CYS A 1101 69.71 -26.63 -50.99
C CYS A 1101 68.74 -26.58 -52.17
N GLU A 1102 69.24 -26.78 -53.39
CA GLU A 1102 68.44 -26.85 -54.61
C GLU A 1102 67.44 -28.00 -54.54
N LEU A 1103 67.89 -29.21 -54.18
CA LEU A 1103 67.04 -30.39 -54.04
C LEU A 1103 65.96 -30.23 -52.96
N LEU A 1104 66.29 -29.68 -51.79
CA LEU A 1104 65.31 -29.35 -50.76
C LEU A 1104 64.25 -28.36 -51.26
N LYS A 1105 64.62 -27.42 -52.14
CA LYS A 1105 63.66 -26.50 -52.75
C LYS A 1105 62.86 -27.16 -53.87
N GLU A 1106 63.48 -27.94 -54.76
CA GLU A 1106 62.82 -28.74 -55.80
C GLU A 1106 61.68 -29.60 -55.21
N ILE A 1107 61.94 -30.27 -54.08
CA ILE A 1107 60.98 -31.12 -53.38
C ILE A 1107 59.79 -30.30 -52.84
N CYS A 1108 60.03 -29.10 -52.31
CA CYS A 1108 58.96 -28.25 -51.80
C CYS A 1108 58.16 -27.53 -52.90
N ASP A 1109 58.83 -27.05 -53.95
CA ASP A 1109 58.19 -26.43 -55.12
C ASP A 1109 57.31 -27.43 -55.91
N GLN A 1110 57.48 -28.75 -55.68
CA GLN A 1110 56.69 -29.82 -56.29
C GLN A 1110 55.56 -30.37 -55.38
N HIS A 1111 55.42 -29.87 -54.15
CA HIS A 1111 54.55 -30.49 -53.14
C HIS A 1111 53.20 -29.76 -52.98
N GLU A 1112 52.11 -30.38 -53.43
CA GLU A 1112 50.75 -29.78 -53.55
C GLU A 1112 50.25 -29.01 -52.31
N ASN A 1113 50.60 -29.45 -51.09
CA ASN A 1113 50.20 -28.80 -49.84
C ASN A 1113 51.03 -27.56 -49.41
N ILE A 1114 52.09 -27.19 -50.15
CA ILE A 1114 52.93 -26.01 -49.84
C ILE A 1114 52.45 -24.78 -50.61
N SER A 1115 52.44 -23.61 -49.96
CA SER A 1115 52.10 -22.33 -50.60
C SER A 1115 53.22 -21.81 -51.48
N GLU A 1116 52.87 -21.34 -52.68
CA GLU A 1116 53.79 -20.62 -53.59
C GLU A 1116 54.14 -19.21 -53.06
N ASP A 1117 53.22 -18.59 -52.32
CA ASP A 1117 53.41 -17.31 -51.62
C ASP A 1117 52.89 -17.41 -50.17
N PRO A 1118 53.70 -17.14 -49.14
CA PRO A 1118 55.16 -17.04 -49.19
C PRO A 1118 55.82 -18.39 -49.47
N GLY A 1119 56.61 -18.46 -50.54
CA GLY A 1119 57.25 -19.69 -51.02
C GLY A 1119 58.34 -20.27 -50.10
N PRO A 1120 58.79 -21.51 -50.36
CA PRO A 1120 59.76 -22.20 -49.52
C PRO A 1120 61.16 -21.57 -49.57
N ILE A 1121 61.77 -21.43 -48.38
CA ILE A 1121 63.10 -20.87 -48.17
C ILE A 1121 64.00 -21.96 -47.56
N VAL A 1122 65.10 -22.28 -48.24
CA VAL A 1122 66.15 -23.18 -47.73
C VAL A 1122 67.40 -22.37 -47.43
N THR A 1123 67.98 -22.56 -46.24
CA THR A 1123 69.19 -21.87 -45.79
C THR A 1123 70.19 -22.87 -45.18
N PHE A 1124 71.44 -22.82 -45.61
CA PHE A 1124 72.55 -23.40 -44.85
C PHE A 1124 72.86 -22.47 -43.66
N GLU A 1125 72.60 -22.94 -42.44
CA GLU A 1125 72.73 -22.09 -41.23
C GLU A 1125 74.07 -22.25 -40.53
N GLY A 1126 74.79 -23.35 -40.77
CA GLY A 1126 76.17 -23.48 -40.32
C GLY A 1126 76.70 -24.91 -40.20
N PHE A 1127 77.90 -24.99 -39.64
CA PHE A 1127 78.66 -26.21 -39.42
C PHE A 1127 78.36 -26.73 -38.00
N GLY A 1128 77.88 -27.98 -37.88
CA GLY A 1128 77.62 -28.67 -36.61
C GLY A 1128 78.64 -29.78 -36.33
N ASP A 1129 78.56 -30.40 -35.15
CA ASP A 1129 79.56 -31.35 -34.63
C ASP A 1129 79.81 -32.58 -35.52
N SER A 1130 78.88 -32.93 -36.40
CA SER A 1130 79.03 -33.99 -37.43
C SER A 1130 78.25 -33.73 -38.71
N THR A 1131 77.56 -32.60 -38.80
CA THR A 1131 76.58 -32.27 -39.85
C THR A 1131 76.87 -30.90 -40.47
N LEU A 1132 76.55 -30.77 -41.75
CA LEU A 1132 76.30 -29.48 -42.41
C LEU A 1132 74.80 -29.18 -42.24
N ASN A 1133 74.46 -28.13 -41.48
CA ASN A 1133 73.09 -27.87 -41.03
C ASN A 1133 72.32 -27.03 -42.06
N LEU A 1134 71.37 -27.67 -42.73
CA LEU A 1134 70.38 -27.05 -43.61
C LEU A 1134 69.08 -26.85 -42.84
N VAL A 1135 68.41 -25.72 -43.04
CA VAL A 1135 67.07 -25.46 -42.50
C VAL A 1135 66.14 -25.07 -43.64
N LEU A 1136 65.08 -25.86 -43.80
CA LEU A 1136 64.02 -25.68 -44.78
C LEU A 1136 62.79 -25.09 -44.07
N ARG A 1137 62.30 -23.96 -44.58
CA ARG A 1137 61.13 -23.24 -44.08
C ARG A 1137 60.10 -23.16 -45.19
N CYS A 1138 58.99 -23.86 -45.04
CA CYS A 1138 57.86 -23.82 -45.98
C CYS A 1138 56.57 -23.44 -45.25
N TYR A 1139 55.57 -23.00 -46.00
CA TYR A 1139 54.27 -22.58 -45.47
C TYR A 1139 53.17 -23.47 -46.07
N LEU A 1140 52.19 -23.83 -45.25
CA LEU A 1140 51.04 -24.63 -45.62
C LEU A 1140 49.79 -23.74 -45.54
N SER A 1141 48.83 -23.94 -46.44
CA SER A 1141 47.57 -23.17 -46.46
C SER A 1141 46.65 -23.47 -45.27
N THR A 1142 46.76 -24.66 -44.68
CA THR A 1142 45.95 -25.12 -43.54
C THR A 1142 46.79 -25.93 -42.55
N LEU A 1143 46.30 -26.03 -41.31
CA LEU A 1143 46.94 -26.80 -40.24
C LEU A 1143 46.63 -28.31 -40.30
N ASP A 1144 45.51 -28.70 -40.88
CA ASP A 1144 45.01 -30.09 -40.84
C ASP A 1144 45.93 -31.07 -41.58
N VAL A 1145 46.54 -30.65 -42.70
CA VAL A 1145 47.49 -31.47 -43.48
C VAL A 1145 48.91 -31.48 -42.91
N ARG A 1146 49.20 -30.68 -41.88
CA ARG A 1146 50.58 -30.41 -41.42
C ARG A 1146 51.37 -31.67 -41.06
N LEU A 1147 50.76 -32.62 -40.36
CA LEU A 1147 51.47 -33.85 -39.95
C LEU A 1147 51.74 -34.77 -41.15
N THR A 1148 50.79 -34.88 -42.08
CA THR A 1148 50.93 -35.65 -43.33
C THR A 1148 52.06 -35.06 -44.17
N THR A 1149 52.05 -33.75 -44.41
CA THR A 1149 53.06 -33.08 -45.23
C THR A 1149 54.45 -33.03 -44.62
N ILE A 1150 54.58 -33.00 -43.28
CA ILE A 1150 55.90 -33.21 -42.64
C ILE A 1150 56.42 -34.65 -42.89
N HIS A 1151 55.54 -35.66 -42.88
CA HIS A 1151 55.94 -37.04 -43.20
C HIS A 1151 56.27 -37.22 -44.69
N GLU A 1152 55.44 -36.69 -45.58
CA GLU A 1152 55.64 -36.73 -47.04
C GLU A 1152 56.99 -36.08 -47.42
N LEU A 1153 57.26 -34.87 -46.90
CA LEU A 1153 58.51 -34.14 -47.16
C LEU A 1153 59.73 -34.85 -46.58
N HIS A 1154 59.72 -35.30 -45.32
CA HIS A 1154 60.87 -36.05 -44.77
C HIS A 1154 61.17 -37.33 -45.57
N THR A 1155 60.15 -38.02 -46.07
CA THR A 1155 60.32 -39.22 -46.89
C THR A 1155 60.90 -38.87 -48.26
N ALA A 1156 60.34 -37.87 -48.95
CA ALA A 1156 60.84 -37.39 -50.24
C ALA A 1156 62.28 -36.86 -50.16
N ILE A 1157 62.65 -36.17 -49.07
CA ILE A 1157 64.01 -35.68 -48.81
C ILE A 1157 64.98 -36.86 -48.66
N ASN A 1158 64.64 -37.85 -47.84
CA ASN A 1158 65.45 -39.07 -47.69
C ASN A 1158 65.66 -39.77 -49.04
N ASP A 1159 64.60 -40.03 -49.78
CA ASP A 1159 64.67 -40.85 -51.00
C ASP A 1159 65.41 -40.11 -52.12
N ARG A 1160 65.22 -38.79 -52.25
CA ARG A 1160 65.94 -37.95 -53.23
C ARG A 1160 67.41 -37.77 -52.88
N PHE A 1161 67.75 -37.61 -51.60
CA PHE A 1161 69.16 -37.49 -51.17
C PHE A 1161 69.91 -38.81 -51.40
N ASN A 1162 69.31 -39.95 -51.06
CA ASN A 1162 69.89 -41.26 -51.35
C ASN A 1162 70.08 -41.50 -52.86
N ALA A 1163 69.16 -41.03 -53.70
CA ALA A 1163 69.27 -41.15 -55.16
C ALA A 1163 70.37 -40.27 -55.79
N GLU A 1164 70.66 -39.11 -55.20
CA GLU A 1164 71.71 -38.16 -55.64
C GLU A 1164 73.05 -38.37 -54.89
N GLY A 1165 73.16 -39.40 -54.05
CA GLY A 1165 74.39 -39.72 -53.30
C GLY A 1165 74.72 -38.75 -52.15
N ILE A 1166 73.75 -37.98 -51.66
CA ILE A 1166 73.92 -37.04 -50.55
C ILE A 1166 73.70 -37.79 -49.24
N GLU A 1167 74.78 -38.09 -48.52
CA GLU A 1167 74.70 -38.78 -47.22
C GLU A 1167 74.08 -37.87 -46.14
N ILE A 1168 73.04 -38.37 -45.47
CA ILE A 1168 72.50 -37.80 -44.23
C ILE A 1168 73.45 -38.19 -43.09
N ALA A 1169 74.01 -37.22 -42.37
CA ALA A 1169 75.17 -37.50 -41.52
C ALA A 1169 74.82 -38.30 -40.26
N PHE A 1170 75.56 -39.38 -40.05
CA PHE A 1170 75.68 -40.02 -38.73
C PHE A 1170 76.68 -39.25 -37.84
N PRO A 1171 76.61 -39.38 -36.50
CA PRO A 1171 77.62 -38.82 -35.61
C PRO A 1171 79.03 -39.35 -35.92
N GLN A 1172 79.91 -38.48 -36.38
CA GLN A 1172 81.29 -38.80 -36.78
C GLN A 1172 82.23 -38.75 -35.58
N ARG A 1173 83.31 -39.55 -35.61
CA ARG A 1173 84.30 -39.53 -34.52
C ARG A 1173 85.68 -40.02 -34.94
N ASP A 1174 86.66 -39.11 -34.94
CA ASP A 1174 88.05 -39.43 -35.19
C ASP A 1174 88.65 -40.32 -34.08
N LEU A 1175 89.34 -41.39 -34.47
CA LEU A 1175 89.86 -42.43 -33.58
C LEU A 1175 91.39 -42.52 -33.67
N HIS A 1176 92.08 -41.70 -32.87
CA HIS A 1176 93.54 -41.76 -32.73
C HIS A 1176 94.01 -42.98 -31.92
N ILE A 1177 94.17 -44.12 -32.59
CA ILE A 1177 94.70 -45.37 -32.01
C ILE A 1177 96.19 -45.18 -31.69
N ARG A 1178 96.56 -45.20 -30.40
CA ARG A 1178 97.91 -44.84 -29.92
C ARG A 1178 98.95 -45.97 -29.93
N SER A 1179 98.54 -47.24 -30.09
CA SER A 1179 99.45 -48.39 -30.07
C SER A 1179 98.81 -49.63 -30.71
N PHE A 1180 99.56 -50.35 -31.55
CA PHE A 1180 99.16 -51.64 -32.12
C PHE A 1180 99.90 -52.82 -31.44
N PRO A 1181 99.28 -54.01 -31.31
CA PRO A 1181 99.96 -55.19 -30.76
C PRO A 1181 101.07 -55.74 -31.68
N PRO A 1182 102.25 -56.11 -31.15
CA PRO A 1182 103.32 -56.72 -31.94
C PRO A 1182 102.90 -58.10 -32.45
N GLY A 1183 102.94 -58.30 -33.77
CA GLY A 1183 102.56 -59.55 -34.44
C GLY A 1183 101.39 -59.41 -35.42
N MET A 1184 100.62 -58.32 -35.36
CA MET A 1184 99.56 -58.04 -36.34
C MET A 1184 100.12 -57.27 -37.56
N THR A 1185 100.57 -57.98 -38.58
CA THR A 1185 100.85 -57.37 -39.89
C THR A 1185 99.54 -56.99 -40.57
N LEU A 1186 99.37 -55.71 -40.91
CA LEU A 1186 98.28 -55.26 -41.78
C LEU A 1186 98.36 -56.01 -43.12
N PRO A 1187 97.24 -56.48 -43.69
CA PRO A 1187 97.23 -56.94 -45.07
C PRO A 1187 97.64 -55.77 -45.98
N ALA A 1188 98.50 -56.04 -46.96
CA ALA A 1188 98.85 -55.03 -47.95
C ALA A 1188 97.58 -54.52 -48.65
N MET A 1189 97.44 -53.20 -48.77
CA MET A 1189 96.30 -52.60 -49.47
C MET A 1189 96.23 -53.18 -50.89
N PRO A 1190 95.06 -53.63 -51.38
CA PRO A 1190 94.92 -53.96 -52.79
C PRO A 1190 95.25 -52.72 -53.62
N PRO A 1191 96.00 -52.85 -54.73
CA PRO A 1191 96.35 -51.70 -55.55
C PRO A 1191 95.08 -51.01 -56.05
N THR A 1192 95.07 -49.68 -56.02
CA THR A 1192 94.00 -48.87 -56.59
C THR A 1192 93.76 -49.25 -58.04
N ALA A 1193 92.56 -49.74 -58.35
CA ALA A 1193 92.14 -49.91 -59.74
C ALA A 1193 92.11 -48.53 -60.41
N GLY A 1194 92.89 -48.36 -61.48
CA GLY A 1194 92.91 -47.12 -62.27
C GLY A 1194 91.60 -46.91 -63.05
N GLY A 1195 91.26 -45.70 -63.49
CA GLY A 1195 92.04 -44.45 -63.44
C GLY A 1195 92.57 -44.03 -64.81
N SER A 1196 92.52 -42.73 -65.10
CA SER A 1196 93.09 -42.12 -66.31
C SER A 1196 93.44 -40.66 -66.06
N GLU A 1197 94.73 -40.33 -66.09
CA GLU A 1197 95.22 -38.94 -66.02
C GLU A 1197 95.37 -38.34 -67.43
N THR A 1198 94.64 -37.27 -67.71
CA THR A 1198 94.99 -36.20 -68.67
C THR A 1198 94.35 -34.91 -68.12
N ALA A 1199 95.02 -33.90 -67.58
CA ALA A 1199 96.32 -33.27 -67.84
C ALA A 1199 96.29 -32.25 -69.02
N ALA A 1200 96.79 -31.04 -68.72
CA ALA A 1200 96.60 -29.77 -69.44
C ALA A 1200 95.14 -29.25 -69.43
N SER A 1201 94.89 -27.94 -69.22
CA SER A 1201 95.79 -26.79 -69.02
C SER A 1201 95.34 -25.88 -67.88
#